data_AF-A0A7X9A7A2-F1
#
_entry.id   AF-A0A7X9A7A2-F1
#
_cell.length_a   1.000
_cell.length_b   1.000
_cell.length_c   1.000
_cell.angle_alpha   90.00
_cell.angle_beta   90.00
_cell.angle_gamma   90.00
#
_symmetry.space_group_name_H-M   'P 1'
#
loop_
_entity.id
_entity.type
_entity.pdbx_description
1 polymer ?
#
loop_
_entity_poly.entity_id
_entity_poly.type
_entity_poly.pdbx_seq_one_letter_code
_entity_poly.pdbx_strand_id
1 'polypeptide(L)'
;MPRKFYFSGLLIFICLLMFAGAAWAADFDSVIQEKIDGGVDFLHDEFTKNRKSIDLLGAEALVKSGENLDSSKWSVTWEMLIREEAKNLDENSPAAVIAKNIIALDALGDSQEEITRLAGLFKDIQGEDGNFGTSVYEHVWPIMALNQVGLLNDEYLDVEKAKEWLLRERLDSGVWGYSWDGMDTNDVDATNWAMRALTGFADGDEGESPCRLAIEEGLEFLKTQQGEKGEIANWDAGVSTGETVLTLLQLDIDPTGENWTVTDAVYSYNPITYLLSDEAQNGDGSFGPLANVGGTVVPIKALAAFKDSSFNDGSGGGNQGDNNNDDNENDNNNSSGGGSAKKISVKIAVVGEDGDILYGPRSVTLYEDDPYGMSVLGALDATGLSWSFHDDFIGFINEIDGEENKGSSGWQYKVNGKVPNSIAEDKKLYDGDKVIWWYSSASSKGPDWDDLENGKVNSSKNETNEETENDDQTTEETVRKSFADVGENWAWAKDAIEILAGRGIIEGTGTGFEPKRSITRAEFIKMLVTALELELEIKEYQDRVFQDVEAKDWFSQTVAAAWEKGIIEGDPDGRFRPHAEISRNEIAAILYRLAENRESDLETNALTFSDTGKIPAWALDGVKYAFGSGLMKGYEDNTFQGGKFLNRAEAAVVIYRYLQGVAD
;
A
#
# COMPACT_ATOMS: atom_id res chain seq x y z
N MET A 1 26.99 -39.92 34.39
CA MET A 1 26.44 -39.75 33.03
C MET A 1 26.13 -38.28 32.83
N PRO A 2 26.88 -37.54 32.01
CA PRO A 2 26.43 -36.26 31.50
C PRO A 2 25.67 -36.49 30.18
N ARG A 3 24.49 -35.89 30.03
CA ARG A 3 23.81 -35.80 28.73
C ARG A 3 24.36 -34.59 27.99
N LYS A 4 24.92 -34.88 26.82
CA LYS A 4 25.36 -33.90 25.81
C LYS A 4 24.13 -33.19 25.24
N PHE A 5 24.14 -31.86 25.23
CA PHE A 5 23.42 -31.09 24.22
C PHE A 5 24.47 -30.71 23.15
N TYR A 6 24.16 -31.03 21.90
CA TYR A 6 24.95 -30.65 20.74
C TYR A 6 24.56 -29.22 20.35
N PHE A 7 25.58 -28.35 20.25
CA PHE A 7 25.55 -27.09 19.52
C PHE A 7 25.98 -27.35 18.07
N SER A 8 25.31 -26.69 17.13
CA SER A 8 25.82 -26.23 15.82
C SER A 8 24.74 -25.25 15.32
N GLY A 9 24.91 -23.93 15.24
CA GLY A 9 26.09 -23.11 14.92
C GLY A 9 25.73 -22.40 13.61
N LEU A 10 25.23 -21.16 13.65
CA LEU A 10 25.98 -19.97 13.23
C LEU A 10 25.26 -18.71 13.76
N LEU A 11 25.70 -18.16 14.89
CA LEU A 11 25.25 -16.83 15.37
C LEU A 11 26.19 -16.33 16.46
N ILE A 12 27.48 -16.22 16.13
CA ILE A 12 28.49 -15.58 16.96
C ILE A 12 29.53 -15.00 16.00
N PHE A 13 29.51 -13.68 15.76
CA PHE A 13 30.69 -12.79 15.78
C PHE A 13 30.32 -11.40 15.24
N ILE A 14 29.87 -10.49 16.12
CA ILE A 14 30.01 -9.04 15.89
C ILE A 14 30.53 -8.45 17.20
N CYS A 15 31.86 -8.39 17.34
CA CYS A 15 32.60 -7.30 17.99
C CYS A 15 34.12 -7.56 18.13
N LEU A 16 34.88 -6.49 17.89
CA LEU A 16 36.27 -6.16 18.25
C LEU A 16 37.44 -6.42 17.26
N LEU A 17 37.81 -5.32 16.60
CA LEU A 17 39.16 -4.76 16.36
C LEU A 17 40.24 -5.56 15.60
N MET A 18 40.57 -5.00 14.43
CA MET A 18 41.91 -4.90 13.80
C MET A 18 42.70 -6.20 13.71
N PHE A 19 42.53 -6.96 12.62
CA PHE A 19 43.59 -7.62 11.81
C PHE A 19 42.90 -8.60 10.84
N ALA A 20 43.01 -8.33 9.52
CA ALA A 20 42.64 -9.16 8.35
C ALA A 20 41.47 -8.64 7.48
N GLY A 21 41.66 -7.49 6.81
CA GLY A 21 40.63 -6.82 5.99
C GLY A 21 40.07 -7.62 4.80
N ALA A 22 40.85 -8.53 4.19
CA ALA A 22 40.40 -9.23 2.98
C ALA A 22 39.48 -10.44 3.24
N ALA A 23 39.60 -11.11 4.40
CA ALA A 23 38.75 -12.25 4.73
C ALA A 23 37.42 -11.82 5.37
N TRP A 24 37.39 -10.61 5.95
CA TRP A 24 36.20 -10.02 6.58
C TRP A 24 35.27 -9.36 5.54
N ALA A 25 35.84 -8.68 4.54
CA ALA A 25 35.05 -8.12 3.43
C ALA A 25 34.31 -9.22 2.63
N ALA A 26 34.95 -10.36 2.40
CA ALA A 26 34.33 -11.51 1.73
C ALA A 26 33.17 -12.15 2.53
N ASP A 27 33.15 -11.98 3.86
CA ASP A 27 32.09 -12.48 4.74
C ASP A 27 30.89 -11.51 4.73
N PHE A 28 31.15 -10.19 4.74
CA PHE A 28 30.12 -9.16 4.70
C PHE A 28 29.41 -9.07 3.34
N ASP A 29 30.15 -9.13 2.23
CA ASP A 29 29.58 -9.19 0.88
C ASP A 29 28.68 -10.41 0.70
N SER A 30 29.03 -11.54 1.33
CA SER A 30 28.24 -12.76 1.26
C SER A 30 26.91 -12.64 2.01
N VAL A 31 26.90 -11.92 3.14
CA VAL A 31 25.67 -11.64 3.90
C VAL A 31 24.77 -10.67 3.13
N ILE A 32 25.32 -9.63 2.51
CA ILE A 32 24.55 -8.72 1.65
C ILE A 32 23.93 -9.51 0.48
N GLN A 33 24.73 -10.36 -0.18
CA GLN A 33 24.22 -11.18 -1.28
C GLN A 33 23.13 -12.14 -0.82
N GLU A 34 23.28 -12.79 0.34
CA GLU A 34 22.25 -13.69 0.88
C GLU A 34 20.90 -12.97 1.08
N LYS A 35 20.93 -11.74 1.60
CA LYS A 35 19.72 -10.92 1.79
C LYS A 35 19.09 -10.49 0.47
N ILE A 36 19.90 -10.12 -0.53
CA ILE A 36 19.45 -9.84 -1.90
C ILE A 36 18.82 -11.09 -2.52
N ASP A 37 19.51 -12.23 -2.49
CA ASP A 37 19.04 -13.50 -3.05
C ASP A 37 17.70 -13.93 -2.42
N GLY A 38 17.55 -13.78 -1.10
CA GLY A 38 16.28 -14.07 -0.42
C GLY A 38 15.12 -13.21 -0.93
N GLY A 39 15.34 -11.90 -1.11
CA GLY A 39 14.32 -10.99 -1.64
C GLY A 39 14.02 -11.26 -3.12
N VAL A 40 15.04 -11.59 -3.91
CA VAL A 40 14.89 -12.01 -5.31
C VAL A 40 14.09 -13.31 -5.42
N ASP A 41 14.34 -14.29 -4.56
CA ASP A 41 13.61 -15.57 -4.54
C ASP A 41 12.14 -15.37 -4.14
N PHE A 42 11.88 -14.50 -3.16
CA PHE A 42 10.53 -14.08 -2.80
C PHE A 42 9.80 -13.46 -4.01
N LEU A 43 10.43 -12.47 -4.64
CA LEU A 43 9.89 -11.81 -5.83
C LEU A 43 9.66 -12.80 -6.98
N HIS A 44 10.62 -13.67 -7.25
CA HIS A 44 10.48 -14.74 -8.24
C HIS A 44 9.26 -15.61 -7.95
N ASP A 45 9.05 -16.01 -6.70
CA ASP A 45 7.87 -16.79 -6.31
C ASP A 45 6.56 -16.00 -6.50
N GLU A 46 6.54 -14.72 -6.14
CA GLU A 46 5.38 -13.86 -6.35
C GLU A 46 5.02 -13.71 -7.84
N PHE A 47 6.00 -13.61 -8.73
CA PHE A 47 5.75 -13.39 -10.15
C PHE A 47 5.57 -14.68 -10.94
N THR A 48 6.31 -15.74 -10.62
CA THR A 48 6.24 -17.00 -11.37
C THR A 48 5.19 -17.97 -10.84
N LYS A 49 4.98 -18.01 -9.51
CA LYS A 49 3.99 -18.90 -8.88
C LYS A 49 2.68 -18.18 -8.61
N ASN A 50 2.74 -16.94 -8.12
CA ASN A 50 1.55 -16.16 -7.76
C ASN A 50 1.10 -15.17 -8.85
N ARG A 51 1.79 -15.14 -10.00
CA ARG A 51 1.47 -14.38 -11.23
C ARG A 51 1.24 -12.88 -11.02
N LYS A 52 1.85 -12.29 -10.00
CA LYS A 52 1.85 -10.83 -9.84
C LYS A 52 2.64 -10.17 -10.99
N SER A 53 2.34 -8.90 -11.28
CA SER A 53 3.13 -8.12 -12.24
C SER A 53 4.41 -7.61 -11.59
N ILE A 54 5.54 -7.75 -12.30
CA ILE A 54 6.75 -6.97 -11.98
C ILE A 54 6.43 -5.52 -12.34
N ASP A 55 6.39 -4.64 -11.35
CA ASP A 55 6.32 -3.21 -11.63
C ASP A 55 7.67 -2.72 -12.19
N LEU A 56 7.67 -1.57 -12.87
CA LEU A 56 8.86 -1.04 -13.54
C LEU A 56 10.03 -0.80 -12.58
N LEU A 57 9.74 -0.49 -11.31
CA LEU A 57 10.74 -0.31 -10.26
C LEU A 57 11.29 -1.66 -9.75
N GLY A 58 10.47 -2.70 -9.70
CA GLY A 58 10.88 -4.08 -9.45
C GLY A 58 11.81 -4.60 -10.54
N ALA A 59 11.54 -4.29 -11.81
CA ALA A 59 12.41 -4.65 -12.92
C ALA A 59 13.81 -4.03 -12.74
N GLU A 60 13.87 -2.72 -12.44
CA GLU A 60 15.13 -2.04 -12.15
C GLU A 60 15.87 -2.67 -10.94
N ALA A 61 15.15 -2.94 -9.85
CA ALA A 61 15.73 -3.52 -8.64
C ALA A 61 16.32 -4.91 -8.88
N LEU A 62 15.63 -5.76 -9.65
CA LEU A 62 16.10 -7.09 -10.01
C LEU A 62 17.35 -7.03 -10.88
N VAL A 63 17.36 -6.17 -11.91
CA VAL A 63 18.53 -6.01 -12.77
C VAL A 63 19.73 -5.48 -11.99
N LYS A 64 19.52 -4.48 -11.12
CA LYS A 64 20.57 -3.99 -10.19
C LYS A 64 21.04 -5.07 -9.21
N SER A 65 20.18 -6.02 -8.87
CA SER A 65 20.53 -7.20 -8.05
C SER A 65 21.29 -8.28 -8.82
N GLY A 66 21.55 -8.08 -10.12
CA GLY A 66 22.26 -9.01 -10.99
C GLY A 66 21.37 -10.02 -11.71
N GLU A 67 20.04 -9.85 -11.67
CA GLU A 67 19.11 -10.75 -12.35
C GLU A 67 19.03 -10.47 -13.84
N ASN A 68 18.97 -11.55 -14.64
CA ASN A 68 18.65 -11.49 -16.05
C ASN A 68 17.17 -11.81 -16.23
N LEU A 69 16.36 -10.78 -16.52
CA LEU A 69 14.90 -10.87 -16.64
C LEU A 69 14.44 -11.66 -17.89
N ASP A 70 15.32 -11.87 -18.87
CA ASP A 70 15.07 -12.70 -20.05
C ASP A 70 15.46 -14.17 -19.85
N SER A 71 16.05 -14.52 -18.69
CA SER A 71 16.40 -15.90 -18.39
C SER A 71 15.16 -16.78 -18.16
N SER A 72 15.33 -18.10 -18.29
CA SER A 72 14.26 -19.07 -18.02
C SER A 72 13.75 -19.04 -16.58
N LYS A 73 14.43 -18.33 -15.66
CA LYS A 73 13.98 -18.09 -14.29
C LYS A 73 12.68 -17.27 -14.27
N TRP A 74 12.60 -16.17 -15.01
CA TRP A 74 11.49 -15.21 -14.90
C TRP A 74 10.29 -15.50 -15.83
N SER A 75 10.39 -16.53 -16.66
CA SER A 75 9.29 -17.26 -17.31
C SER A 75 8.28 -16.50 -18.20
N VAL A 76 8.48 -15.23 -18.56
CA VAL A 76 7.95 -14.52 -19.75
C VAL A 76 8.90 -13.34 -20.02
N THR A 77 9.02 -12.90 -21.27
CA THR A 77 9.86 -11.77 -21.72
C THR A 77 9.40 -10.44 -21.12
N TRP A 78 9.68 -10.19 -19.83
CA TRP A 78 9.37 -8.93 -19.15
C TRP A 78 10.03 -7.75 -19.85
N GLU A 79 11.24 -7.95 -20.38
CA GLU A 79 11.87 -6.96 -21.24
C GLU A 79 11.02 -6.62 -22.46
N MET A 80 10.39 -7.61 -23.10
CA MET A 80 9.50 -7.37 -24.23
C MET A 80 8.27 -6.57 -23.82
N LEU A 81 7.69 -6.86 -22.65
CA LEU A 81 6.51 -6.14 -22.14
C LEU A 81 6.84 -4.68 -21.82
N ILE A 82 7.94 -4.43 -21.11
CA ILE A 82 8.42 -3.07 -20.82
C ILE A 82 8.68 -2.31 -22.13
N ARG A 83 9.34 -2.96 -23.10
CA ARG A 83 9.61 -2.37 -24.42
C ARG A 83 8.35 -2.15 -25.26
N GLU A 84 7.30 -2.94 -25.06
CA GLU A 84 6.03 -2.81 -25.77
C GLU A 84 5.16 -1.72 -25.15
N GLU A 85 5.09 -1.66 -23.82
CA GLU A 85 4.48 -0.56 -23.07
C GLU A 85 5.14 0.77 -23.46
N ALA A 86 6.47 0.85 -23.37
CA ALA A 86 7.24 2.04 -23.72
C ALA A 86 6.85 2.61 -25.10
N LYS A 87 6.73 1.75 -26.13
CA LYS A 87 6.36 2.17 -27.50
C LYS A 87 4.97 2.79 -27.60
N ASN A 88 4.08 2.45 -26.70
CA ASN A 88 2.70 2.95 -26.69
C ASN A 88 2.56 4.25 -25.90
N LEU A 89 3.59 4.69 -25.17
CA LEU A 89 3.57 5.93 -24.40
C LEU A 89 3.73 7.17 -25.29
N ASP A 90 2.90 8.17 -25.01
CA ASP A 90 2.81 9.46 -25.69
C ASP A 90 2.63 10.63 -24.70
N GLU A 91 2.48 11.85 -25.20
CA GLU A 91 2.34 13.07 -24.39
C GLU A 91 1.05 13.13 -23.54
N ASN A 92 0.11 12.20 -23.71
CA ASN A 92 -1.08 12.10 -22.86
C ASN A 92 -0.90 11.09 -21.73
N SER A 93 0.19 10.32 -21.73
CA SER A 93 0.48 9.31 -20.73
C SER A 93 0.98 9.96 -19.42
N PRO A 94 0.69 9.37 -18.23
CA PRO A 94 1.14 9.94 -16.97
C PRO A 94 2.67 10.08 -16.92
N ALA A 95 3.15 11.25 -16.50
CA ALA A 95 4.58 11.56 -16.47
C ALA A 95 5.38 10.56 -15.61
N ALA A 96 4.81 10.10 -14.50
CA ALA A 96 5.45 9.11 -13.63
C ALA A 96 5.58 7.74 -14.31
N VAL A 97 4.64 7.33 -15.17
CA VAL A 97 4.72 6.08 -15.92
C VAL A 97 5.82 6.14 -16.98
N ILE A 98 5.90 7.26 -17.71
CA ILE A 98 6.99 7.52 -18.66
C ILE A 98 8.35 7.50 -17.96
N ALA A 99 8.46 8.18 -16.82
CA ALA A 99 9.67 8.22 -16.03
C ALA A 99 10.13 6.83 -15.55
N LYS A 100 9.21 6.03 -15.02
CA LYS A 100 9.50 4.67 -14.57
C LYS A 100 9.87 3.74 -15.73
N ASN A 101 9.28 3.93 -16.92
CA ASN A 101 9.68 3.22 -18.13
C ASN A 101 11.10 3.60 -18.56
N ILE A 102 11.47 4.90 -18.53
CA ILE A 102 12.85 5.34 -18.80
C ILE A 102 13.84 4.66 -17.85
N ILE A 103 13.54 4.64 -16.55
CA ILE A 103 14.38 4.01 -15.52
C ILE A 103 14.55 2.50 -15.77
N ALA A 104 13.45 1.80 -16.09
CA ALA A 104 13.49 0.38 -16.39
C ALA A 104 14.27 0.06 -17.67
N LEU A 105 14.06 0.83 -18.75
CA LEU A 105 14.78 0.67 -20.02
C LEU A 105 16.29 0.94 -19.87
N ASP A 106 16.66 1.94 -19.07
CA ASP A 106 18.05 2.24 -18.74
C ASP A 106 18.71 1.08 -17.99
N ALA A 107 18.02 0.52 -16.97
CA ALA A 107 18.51 -0.65 -16.26
C ALA A 107 18.70 -1.86 -17.18
N LEU A 108 17.78 -2.08 -18.12
CA LEU A 108 17.87 -3.14 -19.14
C LEU A 108 18.95 -2.89 -20.21
N GLY A 109 19.61 -1.73 -20.20
CA GLY A 109 20.59 -1.37 -21.22
C GLY A 109 19.98 -1.21 -22.62
N ASP A 110 18.75 -0.72 -22.71
CA ASP A 110 18.04 -0.52 -23.97
C ASP A 110 18.61 0.64 -24.82
N SER A 111 18.07 0.81 -26.03
CA SER A 111 18.48 1.83 -26.98
C SER A 111 18.22 3.24 -26.45
N GLN A 112 19.26 4.08 -26.56
CA GLN A 112 19.17 5.50 -26.26
C GLN A 112 18.10 6.22 -27.10
N GLU A 113 17.76 5.71 -28.29
CA GLU A 113 16.73 6.28 -29.15
C GLU A 113 15.35 6.27 -28.49
N GLU A 114 14.96 5.14 -27.88
CA GLU A 114 13.66 5.02 -27.21
C GLU A 114 13.63 5.84 -25.91
N ILE A 115 14.71 5.80 -25.11
CA ILE A 115 14.85 6.60 -23.89
C ILE A 115 14.75 8.10 -24.21
N THR A 116 15.44 8.57 -25.26
CA THR A 116 15.40 9.97 -25.69
C THR A 116 14.03 10.36 -26.26
N ARG A 117 13.33 9.44 -26.95
CA ARG A 117 11.95 9.68 -27.41
C ARG A 117 11.01 9.92 -26.22
N LEU A 118 11.04 9.04 -25.23
CA LEU A 118 10.23 9.15 -24.01
C LEU A 118 10.57 10.41 -23.22
N ALA A 119 11.87 10.72 -23.06
CA ALA A 119 12.33 11.95 -22.41
C ALA A 119 11.77 13.20 -23.10
N GLY A 120 11.64 13.17 -24.43
CA GLY A 120 11.10 14.28 -25.23
C GLY A 120 9.64 14.62 -24.90
N LEU A 121 8.85 13.64 -24.42
CA LEU A 121 7.44 13.83 -24.09
C LEU A 121 7.24 14.77 -22.89
N PHE A 122 8.21 14.81 -21.96
CA PHE A 122 8.09 15.63 -20.75
C PHE A 122 7.91 17.11 -21.04
N LYS A 123 8.45 17.62 -22.15
CA LYS A 123 8.32 19.03 -22.51
C LYS A 123 6.88 19.43 -22.84
N ASP A 124 6.12 18.50 -23.42
CA ASP A 124 4.72 18.72 -23.78
C ASP A 124 3.80 18.46 -22.58
N ILE A 125 4.23 17.60 -21.64
CA ILE A 125 3.47 17.27 -20.42
C ILE A 125 3.65 18.31 -19.32
N GLN A 126 4.82 18.95 -19.23
CA GLN A 126 5.14 19.86 -18.14
C GLN A 126 4.17 21.03 -18.08
N GLY A 127 3.55 21.24 -16.91
CA GLY A 127 2.64 22.36 -16.68
C GLY A 127 3.33 23.71 -16.80
N GLU A 128 2.55 24.78 -16.98
CA GLU A 128 3.07 26.14 -17.15
C GLU A 128 3.96 26.61 -15.98
N ASP A 129 3.67 26.10 -14.78
CA ASP A 129 4.38 26.34 -13.52
C ASP A 129 5.60 25.42 -13.31
N GLY A 130 5.91 24.56 -14.28
CA GLY A 130 7.02 23.60 -14.24
C GLY A 130 6.68 22.24 -13.65
N ASN A 131 5.44 22.04 -13.23
CA ASN A 131 5.00 20.83 -12.52
C ASN A 131 4.72 19.64 -13.44
N PHE A 132 5.01 18.44 -12.94
CA PHE A 132 4.43 17.20 -13.45
C PHE A 132 3.43 16.69 -12.41
N GLY A 133 2.15 16.70 -12.77
CA GLY A 133 1.08 16.32 -11.85
C GLY A 133 0.77 17.39 -10.79
N THR A 134 0.10 16.99 -9.72
CA THR A 134 -0.41 17.89 -8.67
C THR A 134 0.33 17.76 -7.34
N SER A 135 1.26 16.81 -7.21
CA SER A 135 1.95 16.52 -5.96
C SER A 135 3.43 16.20 -6.15
N VAL A 136 4.21 16.29 -5.07
CA VAL A 136 5.62 15.88 -5.07
C VAL A 136 5.80 14.42 -5.49
N TYR A 137 4.83 13.55 -5.20
CA TYR A 137 4.84 12.12 -5.53
C TYR A 137 4.81 11.84 -7.04
N GLU A 138 4.31 12.78 -7.84
CA GLU A 138 4.30 12.71 -9.29
C GLU A 138 5.47 13.49 -9.89
N HIS A 139 5.73 14.67 -9.30
CA HIS A 139 6.68 15.65 -9.83
C HIS A 139 8.12 15.15 -9.90
N VAL A 140 8.55 14.38 -8.89
CA VAL A 140 9.94 13.93 -8.75
C VAL A 140 10.36 12.92 -9.82
N TRP A 141 9.42 12.11 -10.34
CA TRP A 141 9.78 10.99 -11.22
C TRP A 141 10.43 11.42 -12.54
N PRO A 142 9.88 12.35 -13.33
CA PRO A 142 10.53 12.81 -14.56
C PRO A 142 11.93 13.37 -14.32
N ILE A 143 12.11 14.13 -13.23
CA ILE A 143 13.41 14.72 -12.86
C ILE A 143 14.41 13.63 -12.53
N MET A 144 14.03 12.67 -11.67
CA MET A 144 14.88 11.55 -11.27
C MET A 144 15.26 10.67 -12.46
N ALA A 145 14.30 10.36 -13.33
CA ALA A 145 14.55 9.56 -14.54
C ALA A 145 15.53 10.26 -15.48
N LEU A 146 15.31 11.54 -15.79
CA LEU A 146 16.21 12.32 -16.66
C LEU A 146 17.60 12.51 -16.04
N ASN A 147 17.69 12.67 -14.72
CA ASN A 147 18.97 12.77 -14.02
C ASN A 147 19.75 11.45 -14.14
N GLN A 148 19.08 10.32 -13.92
CA GLN A 148 19.69 8.98 -14.02
C GLN A 148 20.27 8.73 -15.42
N VAL A 149 19.53 9.07 -16.48
CA VAL A 149 19.98 8.84 -17.87
C VAL A 149 20.82 9.99 -18.45
N GLY A 150 21.16 11.00 -17.65
CA GLY A 150 21.98 12.14 -18.08
C GLY A 150 21.30 13.09 -19.09
N LEU A 151 19.96 13.14 -19.10
CA LEU A 151 19.14 13.97 -19.98
C LEU A 151 18.42 15.12 -19.26
N LEU A 152 18.74 15.40 -17.99
CA LEU A 152 18.14 16.53 -17.27
C LEU A 152 18.68 17.87 -17.79
N ASN A 153 18.01 18.45 -18.79
CA ASN A 153 18.34 19.75 -19.38
C ASN A 153 17.14 20.36 -20.14
N ASP A 154 17.28 21.62 -20.57
CA ASP A 154 16.23 22.41 -21.24
C ASP A 154 15.73 21.85 -22.59
N GLU A 155 16.39 20.82 -23.13
CA GLU A 155 15.87 20.10 -24.29
C GLU A 155 14.61 19.31 -23.94
N TYR A 156 14.54 18.74 -22.73
CA TYR A 156 13.53 17.76 -22.32
C TYR A 156 12.50 18.28 -21.31
N LEU A 157 12.83 19.30 -20.52
CA LEU A 157 11.89 20.02 -19.65
C LEU A 157 12.43 21.43 -19.33
N ASP A 158 11.60 22.36 -18.87
CA ASP A 158 12.05 23.62 -18.26
C ASP A 158 12.63 23.31 -16.87
N VAL A 159 13.96 23.24 -16.80
CA VAL A 159 14.72 22.80 -15.61
C VAL A 159 14.53 23.77 -14.46
N GLU A 160 14.53 25.07 -14.78
CA GLU A 160 14.44 26.11 -13.76
C GLU A 160 13.07 26.10 -13.11
N LYS A 161 11.99 25.98 -13.89
CA LYS A 161 10.64 25.91 -13.33
C LYS A 161 10.37 24.62 -12.56
N ALA A 162 10.87 23.48 -13.05
CA ALA A 162 10.74 22.20 -12.33
C ALA A 162 11.39 22.31 -10.94
N LYS A 163 12.63 22.82 -10.89
CA LYS A 163 13.35 23.09 -9.64
C LYS A 163 12.61 24.07 -8.73
N GLU A 164 12.15 25.20 -9.26
CA GLU A 164 11.42 26.23 -8.48
C GLU A 164 10.12 25.67 -7.91
N TRP A 165 9.39 24.85 -8.67
CA TRP A 165 8.19 24.19 -8.19
C TRP A 165 8.50 23.25 -7.02
N LEU A 166 9.47 22.36 -7.17
CA LEU A 166 9.83 21.41 -6.12
C LEU A 166 10.29 22.09 -4.81
N LEU A 167 11.04 23.19 -4.92
CA LEU A 167 11.45 23.98 -3.76
C LEU A 167 10.27 24.71 -3.10
N ARG A 168 9.27 25.13 -3.89
CA ARG A 168 8.07 25.83 -3.40
C ARG A 168 7.10 24.90 -2.67
N GLU A 169 7.02 23.64 -3.07
CA GLU A 169 6.13 22.63 -2.46
C GLU A 169 6.67 22.01 -1.16
N ARG A 170 7.75 22.57 -0.61
CA ARG A 170 8.19 22.23 0.75
C ARG A 170 7.16 22.71 1.76
N LEU A 171 6.92 21.89 2.78
CA LEU A 171 6.06 22.19 3.92
C LEU A 171 6.69 23.28 4.82
N ASP A 172 5.92 23.83 5.75
CA ASP A 172 6.43 24.83 6.73
C ASP A 172 7.57 24.27 7.59
N SER A 173 7.64 22.94 7.75
CA SER A 173 8.72 22.22 8.41
C SER A 173 10.04 22.23 7.63
N GLY A 174 10.00 22.63 6.36
CA GLY A 174 11.12 22.62 5.44
C GLY A 174 11.37 21.29 4.73
N VAL A 175 10.51 20.28 4.86
CA VAL A 175 10.66 19.03 4.11
C VAL A 175 9.43 18.74 3.25
N TRP A 176 9.39 17.60 2.58
CA TRP A 176 8.28 17.23 1.71
C TRP A 176 7.36 16.23 2.38
N GLY A 177 6.15 16.17 1.87
CA GLY A 177 5.09 15.29 2.33
C GLY A 177 3.77 15.78 1.79
N TYR A 178 2.75 15.83 2.63
CA TYR A 178 1.43 16.27 2.21
C TYR A 178 0.83 17.23 3.23
N SER A 179 0.06 18.19 2.72
CA SER A 179 -0.70 19.12 3.55
C SER A 179 -2.19 18.79 3.44
N TRP A 180 -2.86 18.71 4.58
CA TRP A 180 -4.29 18.45 4.64
C TRP A 180 -4.97 19.34 5.69
N ASP A 181 -5.94 20.15 5.26
CA ASP A 181 -6.65 21.14 6.10
C ASP A 181 -5.71 22.12 6.82
N GLY A 182 -4.62 22.51 6.14
CA GLY A 182 -3.58 23.39 6.70
C GLY A 182 -2.71 22.73 7.78
N MET A 183 -2.77 21.40 7.91
CA MET A 183 -1.83 20.61 8.70
C MET A 183 -0.85 19.88 7.79
N ASP A 184 0.42 20.24 7.93
CA ASP A 184 1.52 19.62 7.21
C ASP A 184 1.94 18.32 7.88
N THR A 185 2.06 17.25 7.09
CA THR A 185 2.63 15.96 7.49
C THR A 185 3.90 15.72 6.72
N ASN A 186 5.02 15.66 7.43
CA ASN A 186 6.32 15.31 6.84
C ASN A 186 6.33 13.83 6.46
N ASP A 187 6.81 13.53 5.26
CA ASP A 187 6.87 12.18 4.72
C ASP A 187 8.34 11.82 4.41
N VAL A 188 8.77 10.66 4.89
CA VAL A 188 10.15 10.19 4.77
C VAL A 188 10.50 9.85 3.32
N ASP A 189 9.59 9.19 2.61
CA ASP A 189 9.83 8.69 1.27
C ASP A 189 9.75 9.83 0.26
N ALA A 190 8.76 10.72 0.40
CA ALA A 190 8.66 11.94 -0.39
C ALA A 190 9.88 12.84 -0.20
N THR A 191 10.39 12.96 1.03
CA THR A 191 11.61 13.72 1.31
C THR A 191 12.83 13.08 0.65
N ASN A 192 12.95 11.75 0.67
CA ASN A 192 14.01 11.02 -0.04
C ASN A 192 13.94 11.20 -1.56
N TRP A 193 12.76 11.06 -2.19
CA TRP A 193 12.60 11.28 -3.62
C TRP A 193 12.89 12.73 -4.02
N ALA A 194 12.39 13.71 -3.27
CA ALA A 194 12.64 15.11 -3.54
C ALA A 194 14.13 15.47 -3.45
N MET A 195 14.85 14.98 -2.42
CA MET A 195 16.29 15.21 -2.31
C MET A 195 17.06 14.61 -3.50
N ARG A 196 16.74 13.38 -3.92
CA ARG A 196 17.36 12.76 -5.09
C ARG A 196 17.07 13.53 -6.38
N ALA A 197 15.86 14.03 -6.56
CA ALA A 197 15.52 14.90 -7.68
C ALA A 197 16.36 16.20 -7.64
N LEU A 198 16.51 16.83 -6.48
CA LEU A 198 17.28 18.06 -6.32
C LEU A 198 18.78 17.91 -6.61
N THR A 199 19.35 16.70 -6.52
CA THR A 199 20.77 16.49 -6.87
C THR A 199 21.08 16.88 -8.32
N GLY A 200 20.12 16.73 -9.23
CA GLY A 200 20.26 17.12 -10.63
C GLY A 200 20.31 18.64 -10.86
N PHE A 201 20.00 19.44 -9.84
CA PHE A 201 20.01 20.90 -9.89
C PHE A 201 21.05 21.55 -8.96
N ALA A 202 21.82 20.75 -8.22
CA ALA A 202 22.67 21.21 -7.13
C ALA A 202 24.01 21.81 -7.62
N ASP A 203 23.93 22.88 -8.42
CA ASP A 203 25.08 23.70 -8.83
C ASP A 203 25.49 24.71 -7.73
N GLY A 204 26.79 25.05 -7.64
CA GLY A 204 27.34 26.08 -6.73
C GLY A 204 28.32 25.53 -5.67
N ASP A 205 28.62 26.31 -4.62
CA ASP A 205 29.31 25.87 -3.38
C ASP A 205 28.27 25.53 -2.27
N GLU A 206 28.66 24.84 -1.19
CA GLU A 206 27.81 24.57 -0.02
C GLU A 206 27.28 25.87 0.62
N GLY A 207 26.00 25.90 1.01
CA GLY A 207 25.38 27.05 1.69
C GLY A 207 24.94 28.22 0.81
N GLU A 208 25.18 28.20 -0.51
CA GLU A 208 24.74 29.24 -1.45
C GLU A 208 23.59 28.79 -2.39
N SER A 209 23.41 27.47 -2.56
CA SER A 209 22.39 26.88 -3.42
C SER A 209 21.12 26.52 -2.62
N PRO A 210 19.93 27.04 -2.98
CA PRO A 210 18.66 26.65 -2.35
C PRO A 210 18.39 25.14 -2.38
N CYS A 211 18.88 24.45 -3.42
CA CYS A 211 18.75 23.00 -3.54
C CYS A 211 19.61 22.28 -2.50
N ARG A 212 20.86 22.73 -2.30
CA ARG A 212 21.74 22.14 -1.26
C ARG A 212 21.20 22.36 0.14
N LEU A 213 20.72 23.58 0.44
CA LEU A 213 20.09 23.87 1.73
C LEU A 213 18.88 22.96 1.99
N ALA A 214 18.03 22.76 0.98
CA ALA A 214 16.88 21.87 1.11
C ALA A 214 17.28 20.39 1.29
N ILE A 215 18.36 19.95 0.65
CA ILE A 215 18.94 18.61 0.86
C ILE A 215 19.50 18.47 2.29
N GLU A 216 20.23 19.48 2.79
CA GLU A 216 20.76 19.49 4.16
C GLU A 216 19.63 19.41 5.20
N GLU A 217 18.57 20.21 5.02
CA GLU A 217 17.38 20.19 5.90
C GLU A 217 16.63 18.85 5.83
N GLY A 218 16.56 18.23 4.65
CA GLY A 218 15.99 16.89 4.48
C GLY A 218 16.81 15.80 5.18
N LEU A 219 18.15 15.84 5.08
CA LEU A 219 19.04 14.93 5.79
C LEU A 219 18.91 15.08 7.32
N GLU A 220 18.80 16.31 7.83
CA GLU A 220 18.55 16.56 9.25
C GLU A 220 17.23 15.94 9.70
N PHE A 221 16.16 16.11 8.92
CA PHE A 221 14.87 15.48 9.20
C PHE A 221 14.98 13.95 9.21
N LEU A 222 15.56 13.33 8.18
CA LEU A 222 15.72 11.87 8.14
C LEU A 222 16.51 11.35 9.34
N LYS A 223 17.52 12.10 9.78
CA LYS A 223 18.28 11.74 10.99
C LYS A 223 17.42 11.75 12.25
N THR A 224 16.42 12.64 12.34
CA THR A 224 15.45 12.62 13.46
C THR A 224 14.49 11.42 13.43
N GLN A 225 14.37 10.75 12.28
CA GLN A 225 13.53 9.55 12.10
C GLN A 225 14.31 8.26 12.37
N GLN A 226 15.61 8.34 12.66
CA GLN A 226 16.42 7.15 12.91
C GLN A 226 16.13 6.54 14.29
N GLY A 227 15.76 5.26 14.29
CA GLY A 227 15.54 4.44 15.47
C GLY A 227 16.83 3.89 16.09
N GLU A 228 16.67 3.17 17.20
CA GLU A 228 17.80 2.69 18.01
C GLU A 228 18.59 1.55 17.33
N LYS A 229 17.98 0.86 16.35
CA LYS A 229 18.61 -0.23 15.59
C LYS A 229 18.99 0.21 14.17
N GLY A 230 19.07 1.51 13.93
CA GLY A 230 19.52 2.10 12.68
C GLY A 230 18.46 2.19 11.59
N GLU A 231 17.25 1.68 11.83
CA GLU A 231 16.06 1.83 11.00
C GLU A 231 15.65 3.30 10.85
N ILE A 232 15.02 3.66 9.74
CA ILE A 232 14.43 4.97 9.49
C ILE A 232 12.91 4.81 9.41
N ALA A 233 12.19 5.58 10.21
CA ALA A 233 10.74 5.48 10.43
C ALA A 233 10.30 4.16 11.11
N ASN A 234 9.15 4.20 11.81
CA ASN A 234 8.73 3.12 12.70
C ASN A 234 7.70 2.14 12.09
N TRP A 235 7.03 2.50 11.00
CA TRP A 235 5.88 1.74 10.47
C TRP A 235 6.23 0.97 9.19
N ASP A 236 6.84 1.64 8.20
CA ASP A 236 7.46 0.98 7.04
C ASP A 236 9.00 1.11 7.07
N ALA A 237 9.56 0.63 8.17
CA ALA A 237 10.98 0.75 8.44
C ALA A 237 11.85 0.13 7.33
N GLY A 238 11.37 -0.91 6.63
CA GLY A 238 12.09 -1.53 5.51
C GLY A 238 12.25 -0.59 4.32
N VAL A 239 11.12 -0.13 3.76
CA VAL A 239 11.12 0.74 2.57
C VAL A 239 11.77 2.08 2.85
N SER A 240 11.38 2.74 3.94
CA SER A 240 11.92 4.06 4.27
C SER A 240 13.42 4.01 4.60
N THR A 241 13.92 2.92 5.19
CA THR A 241 15.37 2.74 5.35
C THR A 241 16.06 2.52 4.01
N GLY A 242 15.47 1.70 3.13
CA GLY A 242 15.97 1.49 1.77
C GLY A 242 16.04 2.78 0.95
N GLU A 243 14.99 3.61 0.98
CA GLU A 243 14.99 4.89 0.29
C GLU A 243 16.05 5.85 0.84
N THR A 244 16.24 5.86 2.17
CA THR A 244 17.29 6.65 2.81
C THR A 244 18.67 6.19 2.38
N VAL A 245 18.93 4.88 2.34
CA VAL A 245 20.21 4.34 1.85
C VAL A 245 20.46 4.77 0.41
N LEU A 246 19.47 4.66 -0.49
CA LEU A 246 19.61 5.08 -1.89
C LEU A 246 19.93 6.58 -2.01
N THR A 247 19.25 7.42 -1.22
CA THR A 247 19.52 8.86 -1.18
C THR A 247 20.94 9.15 -0.69
N LEU A 248 21.38 8.52 0.39
CA LEU A 248 22.73 8.72 0.94
C LEU A 248 23.81 8.35 -0.07
N LEU A 249 23.65 7.20 -0.74
CA LEU A 249 24.57 6.77 -1.79
C LEU A 249 24.64 7.75 -2.96
N GLN A 250 23.48 8.26 -3.41
CA GLN A 250 23.43 9.26 -4.49
C GLN A 250 24.08 10.60 -4.10
N LEU A 251 24.07 10.94 -2.82
CA LEU A 251 24.72 12.12 -2.25
C LEU A 251 26.21 11.90 -1.91
N ASP A 252 26.78 10.73 -2.22
CA ASP A 252 28.15 10.33 -1.82
C ASP A 252 28.36 10.37 -0.29
N ILE A 253 27.33 9.97 0.46
CA ILE A 253 27.36 9.86 1.93
C ILE A 253 27.34 8.38 2.34
N ASP A 254 28.31 7.98 3.15
CA ASP A 254 28.41 6.62 3.69
C ASP A 254 27.24 6.29 4.65
N PRO A 255 26.32 5.38 4.31
CA PRO A 255 25.21 4.99 5.18
C PRO A 255 25.67 4.20 6.41
N THR A 256 26.92 3.72 6.44
CA THR A 256 27.55 3.06 7.60
C THR A 256 28.42 3.98 8.43
N GLY A 257 28.54 5.26 8.03
CA GLY A 257 29.38 6.24 8.70
C GLY A 257 28.90 6.59 10.11
N GLU A 258 29.76 7.26 10.88
CA GLU A 258 29.47 7.64 12.28
C GLU A 258 28.19 8.48 12.41
N ASN A 259 27.89 9.32 11.41
CA ASN A 259 26.69 10.16 11.38
C ASN A 259 25.39 9.38 11.21
N TRP A 260 25.45 8.15 10.70
CA TRP A 260 24.29 7.26 10.51
C TRP A 260 24.35 6.03 11.40
N THR A 261 25.30 6.00 12.34
CA THR A 261 25.49 4.88 13.25
C THR A 261 25.06 5.22 14.68
N VAL A 262 24.14 4.44 15.22
CA VAL A 262 23.74 4.41 16.62
C VAL A 262 24.49 3.29 17.32
N THR A 263 25.13 3.57 18.46
CA THR A 263 25.93 2.56 19.18
C THR A 263 25.38 2.37 20.59
N ASP A 264 25.14 1.12 20.97
CA ASP A 264 24.85 0.72 22.35
C ASP A 264 26.13 0.18 23.05
N ALA A 265 26.00 -0.44 24.22
CA ALA A 265 27.16 -0.96 24.96
C ALA A 265 27.90 -2.13 24.28
N VAL A 266 27.30 -2.75 23.27
CA VAL A 266 27.69 -4.03 22.68
C VAL A 266 27.67 -4.01 21.14
N TYR A 267 26.84 -3.20 20.50
CA TYR A 267 26.56 -3.22 19.06
C TYR A 267 26.51 -1.80 18.46
N SER A 268 26.84 -1.72 17.17
CA SER A 268 26.67 -0.53 16.34
C SER A 268 25.66 -0.86 15.25
N TYR A 269 24.64 -0.02 15.15
CA TYR A 269 23.55 -0.15 14.21
C TYR A 269 23.49 1.06 13.28
N ASN A 270 23.21 0.82 12.02
CA ASN A 270 23.05 1.80 10.95
C ASN A 270 22.03 1.25 9.93
N PRO A 271 21.58 2.07 8.96
CA PRO A 271 20.62 1.67 7.95
C PRO A 271 20.95 0.35 7.24
N ILE A 272 22.22 0.11 6.91
CA ILE A 272 22.66 -1.14 6.26
C ILE A 272 22.50 -2.32 7.21
N THR A 273 22.99 -2.22 8.45
CA THR A 273 22.86 -3.32 9.42
C THR A 273 21.40 -3.63 9.76
N TYR A 274 20.51 -2.64 9.72
CA TYR A 274 19.08 -2.86 9.85
C TYR A 274 18.54 -3.69 8.68
N LEU A 275 18.80 -3.29 7.44
CA LEU A 275 18.38 -4.05 6.25
C LEU A 275 18.95 -5.47 6.20
N LEU A 276 20.12 -5.71 6.81
CA LEU A 276 20.71 -7.04 6.96
C LEU A 276 20.17 -7.85 8.15
N SER A 277 19.28 -7.29 8.95
CA SER A 277 18.73 -7.96 10.12
C SER A 277 17.54 -8.86 9.77
N ASP A 278 17.24 -9.81 10.66
CA ASP A 278 16.00 -10.61 10.59
C ASP A 278 14.76 -9.83 11.03
N GLU A 279 14.92 -8.56 11.43
CA GLU A 279 13.81 -7.65 11.70
C GLU A 279 13.37 -6.91 10.44
N ALA A 280 14.27 -6.72 9.48
CA ALA A 280 13.95 -6.11 8.19
C ALA A 280 13.48 -7.14 7.16
N GLN A 281 14.07 -8.34 7.14
CA GLN A 281 13.72 -9.40 6.19
C GLN A 281 13.11 -10.63 6.88
N ASN A 282 11.92 -11.02 6.44
CA ASN A 282 11.18 -12.18 6.89
C ASN A 282 11.82 -13.49 6.39
N GLY A 283 11.43 -14.61 7.02
CA GLY A 283 11.97 -15.94 6.70
C GLY A 283 11.59 -16.48 5.32
N ASP A 284 10.66 -15.83 4.61
CA ASP A 284 10.32 -16.13 3.21
C ASP A 284 11.06 -15.24 2.20
N GLY A 285 11.93 -14.34 2.67
CA GLY A 285 12.71 -13.42 1.84
C GLY A 285 12.06 -12.05 1.63
N SER A 286 10.77 -11.89 1.96
CA SER A 286 10.10 -10.59 1.89
C SER A 286 10.64 -9.60 2.92
N PHE A 287 10.57 -8.30 2.64
CA PHE A 287 10.93 -7.27 3.59
C PHE A 287 9.71 -6.58 4.22
N GLY A 288 9.90 -6.09 5.44
CA GLY A 288 8.91 -5.32 6.17
C GLY A 288 7.73 -6.15 6.70
N PRO A 289 6.84 -5.52 7.49
CA PRO A 289 5.73 -6.21 8.15
C PRO A 289 4.64 -6.69 7.18
N LEU A 290 4.50 -6.05 6.01
CA LEU A 290 3.48 -6.41 5.02
C LEU A 290 3.84 -7.62 4.16
N ALA A 291 5.11 -8.05 4.14
CA ALA A 291 5.59 -9.20 3.38
C ALA A 291 5.09 -9.21 1.91
N ASN A 292 5.25 -8.09 1.20
CA ASN A 292 4.71 -7.90 -0.14
C ASN A 292 5.80 -7.47 -1.16
N VAL A 293 5.42 -7.41 -2.44
CA VAL A 293 6.32 -7.03 -3.54
C VAL A 293 6.91 -5.63 -3.33
N GLY A 294 6.06 -4.62 -3.09
CA GLY A 294 6.52 -3.22 -2.94
C GLY A 294 7.49 -3.02 -1.77
N GLY A 295 7.21 -3.66 -0.64
CA GLY A 295 8.05 -3.66 0.55
C GLY A 295 9.40 -4.34 0.36
N THR A 296 9.52 -5.21 -0.65
CA THR A 296 10.74 -5.99 -0.94
C THR A 296 11.62 -5.33 -2.00
N VAL A 297 11.03 -4.66 -3.00
CA VAL A 297 11.74 -4.05 -4.13
C VAL A 297 12.75 -3.00 -3.68
N VAL A 298 12.38 -2.08 -2.80
CA VAL A 298 13.25 -0.98 -2.39
C VAL A 298 14.44 -1.45 -1.54
N PRO A 299 14.25 -2.31 -0.51
CA PRO A 299 15.37 -2.84 0.27
C PRO A 299 16.41 -3.60 -0.54
N ILE A 300 16.00 -4.48 -1.47
CA ILE A 300 16.98 -5.20 -2.31
C ILE A 300 17.73 -4.26 -3.24
N LYS A 301 17.05 -3.24 -3.78
CA LYS A 301 17.68 -2.20 -4.61
C LYS A 301 18.72 -1.41 -3.81
N ALA A 302 18.39 -1.05 -2.57
CA ALA A 302 19.29 -0.35 -1.66
C ALA A 302 20.52 -1.19 -1.30
N LEU A 303 20.34 -2.46 -0.98
CA LEU A 303 21.43 -3.40 -0.68
C LEU A 303 22.33 -3.63 -1.90
N ALA A 304 21.76 -3.81 -3.09
CA ALA A 304 22.51 -3.94 -4.33
C ALA A 304 23.33 -2.68 -4.64
N ALA A 305 22.71 -1.50 -4.53
CA ALA A 305 23.40 -0.22 -4.72
C ALA A 305 24.52 0.00 -3.69
N PHE A 306 24.30 -0.37 -2.42
CA PHE A 306 25.33 -0.29 -1.40
C PHE A 306 26.49 -1.24 -1.70
N LYS A 307 26.18 -2.48 -2.09
CA LYS A 307 27.18 -3.49 -2.44
C LYS A 307 28.13 -3.04 -3.54
N ASP A 308 27.58 -2.37 -4.56
CA ASP A 308 28.34 -1.83 -5.70
C ASP A 308 28.99 -0.46 -5.42
N SER A 309 28.71 0.15 -4.27
CA SER A 309 29.27 1.45 -3.89
C SER A 309 30.72 1.37 -3.44
N SER A 310 31.41 2.51 -3.50
CA SER A 310 32.77 2.67 -2.93
C SER A 310 32.81 2.52 -1.41
N PHE A 311 31.66 2.61 -0.72
CA PHE A 311 31.57 2.48 0.73
C PHE A 311 31.57 1.02 1.20
N ASN A 312 31.33 0.07 0.28
CA ASN A 312 31.40 -1.36 0.57
C ASN A 312 32.80 -1.95 0.30
N ASP A 313 33.72 -1.18 -0.29
CA ASP A 313 35.14 -1.54 -0.29
C ASP A 313 35.72 -1.23 1.11
N GLY A 314 36.35 -2.22 1.76
CA GLY A 314 36.96 -2.00 3.08
C GLY A 314 38.19 -1.07 3.06
N SER A 315 38.42 -0.27 2.00
CA SER A 315 39.57 0.64 1.87
C SER A 315 39.42 1.60 0.69
N GLY A 316 38.91 2.81 0.95
CA GLY A 316 38.55 3.76 -0.10
C GLY A 316 39.47 3.83 -1.33
N GLY A 317 38.85 3.71 -2.50
CA GLY A 317 39.31 4.28 -3.77
C GLY A 317 40.09 3.32 -4.67
N GLY A 318 39.46 2.88 -5.77
CA GLY A 318 40.19 2.32 -6.90
C GLY A 318 39.37 1.53 -7.93
N ASN A 319 38.73 2.24 -8.86
CA ASN A 319 38.46 1.92 -10.27
C ASN A 319 38.37 0.45 -10.76
N GLN A 320 37.16 0.07 -11.18
CA GLN A 320 36.75 -0.62 -12.42
C GLN A 320 37.40 -1.96 -12.81
N GLY A 321 36.54 -2.97 -12.99
CA GLY A 321 36.86 -4.19 -13.74
C GLY A 321 35.61 -4.96 -14.13
N ASP A 322 35.17 -4.78 -15.38
CA ASP A 322 34.29 -5.70 -16.11
C ASP A 322 34.74 -7.15 -15.90
N ASN A 323 33.80 -8.06 -15.68
CA ASN A 323 33.95 -9.46 -16.08
C ASN A 323 32.59 -10.10 -16.38
N ASN A 324 32.29 -10.19 -17.67
CA ASN A 324 31.51 -11.27 -18.26
C ASN A 324 32.12 -12.63 -17.90
N ASN A 325 31.30 -13.65 -17.64
CA ASN A 325 31.47 -15.01 -18.17
C ASN A 325 30.27 -15.93 -17.83
N ASP A 326 29.56 -16.30 -18.90
CA ASP A 326 29.17 -17.65 -19.34
C ASP A 326 28.88 -18.78 -18.34
N ASP A 327 27.64 -19.27 -18.44
CA ASP A 327 27.19 -20.66 -18.56
C ASP A 327 27.97 -21.80 -17.87
N ASN A 328 27.28 -22.53 -16.99
CA ASN A 328 27.22 -23.98 -17.10
C ASN A 328 26.05 -24.61 -16.34
N GLU A 329 25.20 -25.29 -17.09
CA GLU A 329 24.26 -26.30 -16.62
C GLU A 329 24.97 -27.44 -15.85
N ASN A 330 24.30 -27.98 -14.84
CA ASN A 330 24.24 -29.43 -14.67
C ASN A 330 23.03 -29.87 -13.84
N ASP A 331 22.16 -30.59 -14.53
CA ASP A 331 21.09 -31.43 -14.01
C ASP A 331 21.52 -32.35 -12.87
N ASN A 332 20.63 -32.57 -11.90
CA ASN A 332 20.27 -33.93 -11.51
C ASN A 332 18.89 -34.05 -10.86
N ASN A 333 18.03 -34.81 -11.55
CA ASN A 333 16.71 -35.31 -11.22
C ASN A 333 16.61 -36.15 -9.92
N ASN A 334 15.55 -35.91 -9.13
CA ASN A 334 14.46 -36.85 -8.73
C ASN A 334 13.68 -36.22 -7.55
N SER A 335 12.36 -36.28 -7.40
CA SER A 335 11.37 -37.26 -7.85
C SER A 335 9.97 -36.64 -7.79
N SER A 336 9.19 -36.94 -8.83
CA SER A 336 7.74 -36.80 -8.95
C SER A 336 6.97 -37.36 -7.74
N GLY A 337 5.96 -36.58 -7.30
CA GLY A 337 4.79 -37.05 -6.57
C GLY A 337 3.54 -36.41 -7.19
N GLY A 338 2.87 -37.13 -8.09
CA GLY A 338 1.65 -36.68 -8.74
C GLY A 338 0.46 -36.65 -7.78
N GLY A 339 -0.04 -35.45 -7.49
CA GLY A 339 -1.39 -35.20 -6.99
C GLY A 339 -2.30 -34.83 -8.17
N SER A 340 -3.51 -35.38 -8.20
CA SER A 340 -4.56 -34.95 -9.13
C SER A 340 -4.80 -33.44 -8.97
N ALA A 341 -4.67 -32.65 -10.05
CA ALA A 341 -5.04 -31.24 -10.06
C ALA A 341 -6.44 -31.06 -9.45
N LYS A 342 -6.53 -30.23 -8.41
CA LYS A 342 -7.80 -29.94 -7.74
C LYS A 342 -8.65 -29.11 -8.71
N LYS A 343 -9.94 -29.42 -8.79
CA LYS A 343 -10.89 -28.72 -9.66
C LYS A 343 -12.21 -28.49 -8.95
N ILE A 344 -12.88 -27.42 -9.32
CA ILE A 344 -14.23 -27.08 -8.86
C ILE A 344 -15.14 -26.77 -10.05
N SER A 345 -16.44 -26.97 -9.88
CA SER A 345 -17.46 -26.59 -10.84
C SER A 345 -18.29 -25.45 -10.24
N VAL A 346 -18.23 -24.28 -10.86
CA VAL A 346 -19.01 -23.10 -10.45
C VAL A 346 -20.06 -22.79 -11.50
N LYS A 347 -21.13 -22.09 -11.13
CA LYS A 347 -22.10 -21.53 -12.08
C LYS A 347 -21.75 -20.07 -12.33
N ILE A 348 -21.79 -19.63 -13.58
CA ILE A 348 -21.56 -18.23 -13.95
C ILE A 348 -22.61 -17.71 -14.93
N ALA A 349 -22.95 -16.43 -14.78
CA ALA A 349 -23.69 -15.62 -15.76
C ALA A 349 -22.99 -14.27 -15.96
N VAL A 350 -23.02 -13.74 -17.18
CA VAL A 350 -22.49 -12.43 -17.56
C VAL A 350 -23.60 -11.65 -18.25
N VAL A 351 -23.90 -10.45 -17.77
CA VAL A 351 -25.03 -9.62 -18.21
C VAL A 351 -24.54 -8.25 -18.66
N GLY A 352 -24.75 -7.90 -19.93
CA GLY A 352 -24.26 -6.66 -20.54
C GLY A 352 -25.09 -5.42 -20.22
N GLU A 353 -24.67 -4.28 -20.77
CA GLU A 353 -25.19 -2.92 -20.54
C GLU A 353 -26.70 -2.82 -20.80
N ASP A 354 -27.21 -3.49 -21.83
CA ASP A 354 -28.64 -3.50 -22.15
C ASP A 354 -29.46 -4.54 -21.36
N GLY A 355 -28.82 -5.25 -20.44
CA GLY A 355 -29.40 -6.35 -19.67
C GLY A 355 -29.37 -7.70 -20.41
N ASP A 356 -28.80 -7.75 -21.61
CA ASP A 356 -28.66 -8.98 -22.38
C ASP A 356 -27.68 -9.95 -21.70
N ILE A 357 -28.01 -11.25 -21.71
CA ILE A 357 -27.15 -12.27 -21.13
C ILE A 357 -26.07 -12.64 -22.15
N LEU A 358 -24.87 -12.11 -21.97
CA LEU A 358 -23.68 -12.37 -22.80
C LEU A 358 -23.19 -13.81 -22.62
N TYR A 359 -23.32 -14.34 -21.40
CA TYR A 359 -22.96 -15.73 -21.10
C TYR A 359 -23.77 -16.31 -19.94
N GLY A 360 -24.07 -17.61 -19.99
CA GLY A 360 -24.75 -18.31 -18.90
C GLY A 360 -26.24 -17.99 -18.79
N PRO A 361 -26.89 -18.23 -17.63
CA PRO A 361 -26.37 -18.95 -16.47
C PRO A 361 -26.04 -20.41 -16.83
N ARG A 362 -24.78 -20.82 -16.65
CA ARG A 362 -24.33 -22.22 -16.85
C ARG A 362 -23.10 -22.54 -16.03
N SER A 363 -22.72 -23.81 -15.93
CA SER A 363 -21.53 -24.23 -15.20
C SER A 363 -20.25 -24.10 -16.02
N VAL A 364 -19.17 -23.66 -15.38
CA VAL A 364 -17.78 -23.73 -15.86
C VAL A 364 -16.95 -24.55 -14.87
N THR A 365 -15.91 -25.21 -15.37
CA THR A 365 -14.97 -25.97 -14.53
C THR A 365 -13.68 -25.16 -14.40
N LEU A 366 -13.24 -24.95 -13.17
CA LEU A 366 -11.99 -24.27 -12.85
C LEU A 366 -11.00 -25.28 -12.30
N TYR A 367 -9.75 -25.15 -12.71
CA TYR A 367 -8.64 -25.95 -12.20
C TYR A 367 -7.76 -25.06 -11.32
N GLU A 368 -7.18 -25.66 -10.27
CA GLU A 368 -6.25 -24.97 -9.37
C GLU A 368 -5.03 -24.41 -10.11
N ASP A 369 -4.64 -25.03 -11.22
CA ASP A 369 -3.48 -24.67 -12.04
C ASP A 369 -3.79 -23.68 -13.18
N ASP A 370 -5.06 -23.26 -13.35
CA ASP A 370 -5.45 -22.31 -14.39
C ASP A 370 -4.89 -20.89 -14.11
N PRO A 371 -4.77 -20.00 -15.12
CA PRO A 371 -4.14 -18.70 -14.99
C PRO A 371 -4.63 -17.80 -13.86
N TYR A 372 -5.92 -17.87 -13.56
CA TYR A 372 -6.54 -17.12 -12.47
C TYR A 372 -7.03 -18.06 -11.37
N GLY A 373 -6.61 -19.33 -11.40
CA GLY A 373 -6.98 -20.38 -10.47
C GLY A 373 -8.48 -20.53 -10.25
N MET A 374 -8.84 -20.97 -9.05
CA MET A 374 -10.22 -21.11 -8.60
C MET A 374 -10.77 -19.76 -8.09
N SER A 375 -10.70 -18.70 -8.90
CA SER A 375 -11.17 -17.34 -8.55
C SER A 375 -12.37 -16.90 -9.39
N VAL A 376 -12.95 -15.74 -9.04
CA VAL A 376 -13.99 -15.10 -9.85
C VAL A 376 -13.47 -14.70 -11.22
N LEU A 377 -12.23 -14.22 -11.31
CA LEU A 377 -11.61 -13.93 -12.60
C LEU A 377 -11.39 -15.21 -13.40
N GLY A 378 -11.00 -16.32 -12.74
CA GLY A 378 -10.93 -17.64 -13.37
C GLY A 378 -12.29 -18.11 -13.88
N ALA A 379 -13.37 -17.83 -13.16
CA ALA A 379 -14.73 -18.11 -13.63
C ALA A 379 -15.10 -17.30 -14.88
N LEU A 380 -14.72 -16.02 -14.94
CA LEU A 380 -14.92 -15.17 -16.11
C LEU A 380 -14.08 -15.62 -17.30
N ASP A 381 -12.80 -15.90 -17.10
CA ASP A 381 -11.90 -16.38 -18.15
C ASP A 381 -12.38 -17.71 -18.75
N ALA A 382 -12.84 -18.64 -17.91
CA ALA A 382 -13.43 -19.90 -18.34
C ALA A 382 -14.73 -19.75 -19.16
N THR A 383 -15.30 -18.54 -19.26
CA THR A 383 -16.39 -18.25 -20.20
C THR A 383 -15.90 -18.17 -21.65
N GLY A 384 -14.65 -17.75 -21.88
CA GLY A 384 -14.11 -17.47 -23.21
C GLY A 384 -14.62 -16.18 -23.84
N LEU A 385 -15.33 -15.32 -23.08
CA LEU A 385 -15.58 -13.93 -23.49
C LEU A 385 -14.25 -13.15 -23.48
N SER A 386 -14.10 -12.16 -24.36
CA SER A 386 -12.98 -11.22 -24.24
C SER A 386 -13.18 -10.36 -23.01
N TRP A 387 -12.09 -9.98 -22.34
CA TRP A 387 -12.11 -9.03 -21.24
C TRP A 387 -10.73 -8.39 -21.10
N SER A 388 -10.67 -7.22 -20.47
CA SER A 388 -9.42 -6.49 -20.21
C SER A 388 -9.39 -5.91 -18.81
N PHE A 389 -8.18 -5.73 -18.26
CA PHE A 389 -7.99 -4.96 -17.04
C PHE A 389 -8.04 -3.46 -17.34
N HIS A 390 -8.31 -2.69 -16.29
CA HIS A 390 -8.17 -1.25 -16.29
C HIS A 390 -6.70 -0.88 -16.15
N ASP A 391 -6.23 0.03 -17.00
CA ASP A 391 -4.81 0.38 -17.11
C ASP A 391 -4.27 1.02 -15.81
N ASP A 392 -5.08 1.85 -15.15
CA ASP A 392 -4.70 2.56 -13.92
C ASP A 392 -5.09 1.85 -12.59
N PHE A 393 -5.93 0.80 -12.64
CA PHE A 393 -6.45 0.14 -11.43
C PHE A 393 -6.17 -1.36 -11.47
N ILE A 394 -5.06 -1.75 -10.83
CA ILE A 394 -4.58 -3.14 -10.74
C ILE A 394 -5.70 -4.07 -10.28
N GLY A 395 -6.02 -5.08 -11.09
CA GLY A 395 -7.03 -6.10 -10.80
C GLY A 395 -8.49 -5.71 -11.10
N PHE A 396 -8.74 -4.49 -11.61
CA PHE A 396 -10.09 -4.04 -11.99
C PHE A 396 -10.41 -4.36 -13.45
N ILE A 397 -11.61 -4.84 -13.75
CA ILE A 397 -12.02 -5.17 -15.12
C ILE A 397 -12.53 -3.91 -15.84
N ASN A 398 -11.94 -3.59 -16.99
CA ASN A 398 -12.34 -2.46 -17.83
C ASN A 398 -13.42 -2.84 -18.84
N GLU A 399 -13.26 -3.97 -19.51
CA GLU A 399 -14.15 -4.42 -20.59
C GLU A 399 -14.50 -5.90 -20.42
N ILE A 400 -15.72 -6.29 -20.79
CA ILE A 400 -16.10 -7.68 -21.08
C ILE A 400 -16.92 -7.68 -22.38
N ASP A 401 -16.52 -8.54 -23.33
CA ASP A 401 -17.16 -8.78 -24.64
C ASP A 401 -17.42 -7.49 -25.46
N GLY A 402 -16.49 -6.52 -25.43
CA GLY A 402 -16.60 -5.27 -26.19
C GLY A 402 -17.40 -4.16 -25.52
N GLU A 403 -17.88 -4.36 -24.29
CA GLU A 403 -18.54 -3.30 -23.52
C GLU A 403 -17.59 -2.77 -22.45
N GLU A 404 -17.05 -1.57 -22.66
CA GLU A 404 -16.13 -0.89 -21.73
C GLU A 404 -16.88 -0.14 -20.64
N ASN A 405 -16.25 0.04 -19.48
CA ASN A 405 -16.73 0.92 -18.41
C ASN A 405 -16.93 2.37 -18.93
N LYS A 406 -18.00 3.04 -18.50
CA LYS A 406 -18.36 4.42 -18.93
C LYS A 406 -18.79 5.27 -17.75
N GLY A 407 -17.95 6.24 -17.38
CA GLY A 407 -18.22 7.17 -16.28
C GLY A 407 -18.46 6.43 -14.95
N SER A 408 -19.60 6.66 -14.30
CA SER A 408 -19.99 5.97 -13.05
C SER A 408 -20.64 4.59 -13.27
N SER A 409 -20.60 4.07 -14.50
CA SER A 409 -21.14 2.77 -14.87
C SER A 409 -20.03 1.83 -15.31
N GLY A 410 -20.11 0.56 -14.92
CA GLY A 410 -19.08 -0.41 -15.27
C GLY A 410 -19.33 -1.81 -14.74
N TRP A 411 -18.39 -2.71 -15.02
CA TRP A 411 -18.46 -4.11 -14.66
C TRP A 411 -18.36 -4.32 -13.15
N GLN A 412 -19.36 -5.00 -12.62
CA GLN A 412 -19.35 -5.48 -11.25
C GLN A 412 -19.57 -6.98 -11.23
N TYR A 413 -19.15 -7.61 -10.14
CA TYR A 413 -19.40 -9.02 -9.94
C TYR A 413 -19.98 -9.31 -8.56
N LYS A 414 -20.69 -10.43 -8.45
CA LYS A 414 -21.18 -10.95 -7.18
C LYS A 414 -21.02 -12.46 -7.12
N VAL A 415 -20.74 -12.96 -5.93
CA VAL A 415 -20.66 -14.40 -5.64
C VAL A 415 -21.76 -14.74 -4.64
N ASN A 416 -22.60 -15.72 -4.99
CA ASN A 416 -23.71 -16.18 -4.16
C ASN A 416 -24.63 -15.03 -3.69
N GLY A 417 -24.89 -14.07 -4.57
CA GLY A 417 -25.78 -12.92 -4.32
C GLY A 417 -25.13 -11.75 -3.57
N LYS A 418 -23.83 -11.80 -3.27
CA LYS A 418 -23.09 -10.73 -2.56
C LYS A 418 -21.98 -10.16 -3.43
N VAL A 419 -21.87 -8.84 -3.46
CA VAL A 419 -20.76 -8.10 -4.10
C VAL A 419 -19.56 -8.12 -3.13
N PRO A 420 -18.44 -8.79 -3.46
CA PRO A 420 -17.27 -8.83 -2.57
C PRO A 420 -16.45 -7.53 -2.65
N ASN A 421 -15.72 -7.20 -1.58
CA ASN A 421 -14.79 -6.05 -1.53
C ASN A 421 -13.35 -6.45 -1.87
N SER A 422 -13.21 -7.37 -2.82
CA SER A 422 -11.91 -7.84 -3.32
C SER A 422 -11.91 -7.73 -4.83
N ILE A 423 -10.74 -7.60 -5.45
CA ILE A 423 -10.64 -7.76 -6.89
C ILE A 423 -11.02 -9.20 -7.30
N ALA A 424 -11.43 -9.37 -8.56
CA ALA A 424 -11.96 -10.65 -9.02
C ALA A 424 -10.91 -11.78 -8.99
N GLU A 425 -9.64 -11.44 -9.10
CA GLU A 425 -8.51 -12.37 -9.06
C GLU A 425 -8.29 -12.95 -7.65
N ASP A 426 -8.38 -12.12 -6.62
CA ASP A 426 -8.21 -12.55 -5.22
C ASP A 426 -9.44 -13.28 -4.68
N LYS A 427 -10.61 -13.11 -5.33
CA LYS A 427 -11.84 -13.73 -4.85
C LYS A 427 -11.90 -15.21 -5.17
N LYS A 428 -11.41 -16.03 -4.24
CA LYS A 428 -11.50 -17.49 -4.30
C LYS A 428 -12.95 -17.98 -4.34
N LEU A 429 -13.17 -18.99 -5.17
CA LEU A 429 -14.42 -19.71 -5.37
C LEU A 429 -14.31 -21.14 -4.85
N TYR A 430 -15.47 -21.71 -4.53
CA TYR A 430 -15.64 -23.09 -4.10
C TYR A 430 -16.66 -23.82 -4.99
N ASP A 431 -16.62 -25.15 -4.97
CA ASP A 431 -17.52 -25.99 -5.76
C ASP A 431 -18.99 -25.63 -5.50
N GLY A 432 -19.74 -25.33 -6.57
CA GLY A 432 -21.14 -24.94 -6.52
C GLY A 432 -21.41 -23.43 -6.40
N ASP A 433 -20.39 -22.59 -6.24
CA ASP A 433 -20.56 -21.13 -6.18
C ASP A 433 -21.24 -20.57 -7.44
N LYS A 434 -22.03 -19.50 -7.25
CA LYS A 434 -22.77 -18.80 -8.31
C LYS A 434 -22.16 -17.41 -8.51
N VAL A 435 -21.60 -17.15 -9.69
CA VAL A 435 -20.93 -15.89 -10.05
C VAL A 435 -21.78 -15.13 -11.06
N ILE A 436 -22.11 -13.87 -10.78
CA ILE A 436 -22.73 -12.98 -11.77
C ILE A 436 -21.77 -11.84 -12.03
N TRP A 437 -21.38 -11.66 -13.28
CA TRP A 437 -20.87 -10.39 -13.79
C TRP A 437 -22.03 -9.61 -14.40
N TRP A 438 -22.11 -8.31 -14.11
CA TRP A 438 -23.06 -7.45 -14.78
C TRP A 438 -22.51 -6.06 -15.01
N TYR A 439 -22.91 -5.45 -16.12
CA TYR A 439 -22.66 -4.05 -16.39
C TYR A 439 -23.62 -3.19 -15.57
N SER A 440 -23.09 -2.44 -14.60
CA SER A 440 -23.86 -1.70 -13.62
C SER A 440 -23.88 -0.21 -13.96
N SER A 441 -25.06 0.42 -14.04
CA SER A 441 -25.17 1.88 -14.02
C SER A 441 -25.41 2.39 -12.60
N ALA A 442 -24.94 3.61 -12.28
CA ALA A 442 -25.01 4.21 -10.95
C ALA A 442 -26.33 3.90 -10.21
N SER A 443 -26.22 3.26 -9.03
CA SER A 443 -27.29 2.80 -8.12
C SER A 443 -28.04 1.49 -8.42
N SER A 444 -27.60 0.67 -9.39
CA SER A 444 -28.21 -0.67 -9.61
C SER A 444 -27.71 -1.74 -8.62
N LYS A 445 -28.61 -2.59 -8.11
CA LYS A 445 -28.25 -3.78 -7.28
C LYS A 445 -27.76 -4.97 -8.11
N GLY A 446 -27.73 -4.84 -9.44
CA GLY A 446 -27.50 -5.94 -10.39
C GLY A 446 -28.59 -7.02 -10.38
N PRO A 447 -28.55 -7.98 -11.32
CA PRO A 447 -29.53 -9.05 -11.41
C PRO A 447 -29.39 -10.08 -10.28
N ASP A 448 -30.50 -10.79 -10.00
CA ASP A 448 -30.53 -11.93 -9.08
C ASP A 448 -30.38 -13.25 -9.83
N TRP A 449 -29.69 -14.23 -9.23
CA TRP A 449 -29.43 -15.52 -9.86
C TRP A 449 -30.70 -16.28 -10.22
N ASP A 450 -31.70 -16.26 -9.34
CA ASP A 450 -32.93 -17.02 -9.54
C ASP A 450 -33.78 -16.38 -10.66
N ASP A 451 -33.68 -15.07 -10.87
CA ASP A 451 -34.32 -14.39 -11.98
C ASP A 451 -33.65 -14.73 -13.33
N LEU A 452 -32.31 -14.84 -13.35
CA LEU A 452 -31.55 -15.26 -14.53
C LEU A 452 -31.82 -16.72 -14.92
N GLU A 453 -31.89 -17.65 -13.95
CA GLU A 453 -32.23 -19.06 -14.22
C GLU A 453 -33.67 -19.24 -14.75
N ASN A 454 -34.58 -18.31 -14.40
CA ASN A 454 -35.97 -18.33 -14.83
C ASN A 454 -36.27 -17.45 -16.06
N GLY A 455 -35.24 -16.84 -16.67
CA GLY A 455 -35.36 -16.03 -17.89
C GLY A 455 -36.06 -14.68 -17.70
N LYS A 456 -36.01 -14.08 -16.51
CA LYS A 456 -36.53 -12.74 -16.22
C LYS A 456 -35.38 -11.74 -16.13
N VAL A 457 -35.14 -10.97 -17.19
CA VAL A 457 -34.17 -9.85 -17.16
C VAL A 457 -34.92 -8.58 -16.77
N ASN A 458 -34.52 -7.92 -15.68
CA ASN A 458 -35.06 -6.62 -15.29
C ASN A 458 -34.37 -5.51 -16.10
N SER A 459 -35.00 -5.06 -17.17
CA SER A 459 -34.62 -3.84 -17.90
C SER A 459 -35.24 -2.61 -17.21
N SER A 460 -34.50 -1.89 -16.37
CA SER A 460 -34.93 -0.59 -15.83
C SER A 460 -34.23 0.56 -16.56
N LYS A 461 -34.80 1.02 -17.68
CA LYS A 461 -34.49 2.31 -18.34
C LYS A 461 -35.62 3.33 -18.08
N ASN A 462 -35.22 4.48 -17.52
CA ASN A 462 -35.73 5.87 -17.57
C ASN A 462 -37.19 6.26 -17.27
N GLU A 463 -37.38 7.22 -16.34
CA GLU A 463 -38.23 8.42 -16.53
C GLU A 463 -37.56 9.70 -15.96
N THR A 464 -37.00 10.50 -16.89
CA THR A 464 -36.87 11.97 -17.03
C THR A 464 -37.08 12.95 -15.87
N ASN A 465 -36.13 13.90 -15.73
CA ASN A 465 -36.34 15.30 -16.14
C ASN A 465 -35.00 16.01 -16.44
N GLU A 466 -34.96 16.62 -17.63
CA GLU A 466 -33.88 17.47 -18.15
C GLU A 466 -33.83 18.81 -17.39
N GLU A 467 -32.63 19.24 -17.01
CA GLU A 467 -32.22 20.65 -17.10
C GLU A 467 -30.70 20.70 -17.32
N THR A 468 -30.32 21.43 -18.36
CA THR A 468 -28.97 21.61 -18.91
C THR A 468 -28.06 22.47 -18.04
N GLU A 469 -26.79 22.10 -17.90
CA GLU A 469 -25.66 23.04 -17.85
C GLU A 469 -24.35 22.33 -18.25
N ASN A 470 -23.60 22.96 -19.15
CA ASN A 470 -22.23 22.59 -19.54
C ASN A 470 -21.25 23.07 -18.45
N ASP A 471 -20.19 22.33 -18.15
CA ASP A 471 -18.79 22.77 -18.27
C ASP A 471 -17.79 21.62 -17.96
N ASP A 472 -16.56 21.91 -18.36
CA ASP A 472 -15.27 21.23 -18.51
C ASP A 472 -14.61 20.50 -17.31
N GLN A 473 -13.64 19.62 -17.66
CA GLN A 473 -12.51 18.97 -16.93
C GLN A 473 -12.71 18.13 -15.63
N THR A 474 -11.90 17.05 -15.47
CA THR A 474 -11.21 16.46 -14.26
C THR A 474 -11.08 14.91 -14.33
N THR A 475 -9.88 14.29 -14.39
CA THR A 475 -8.92 13.79 -13.33
C THR A 475 -9.45 12.69 -12.39
N GLU A 476 -8.63 11.63 -12.20
CA GLU A 476 -8.83 10.51 -11.27
C GLU A 476 -9.20 10.97 -9.84
N GLU A 477 -10.24 10.39 -9.25
CA GLU A 477 -10.59 10.60 -7.84
C GLU A 477 -10.74 9.25 -7.13
N THR A 478 -10.10 9.13 -5.95
CA THR A 478 -10.52 8.20 -4.88
C THR A 478 -12.05 8.11 -4.85
N VAL A 479 -12.64 6.91 -4.89
CA VAL A 479 -14.12 6.77 -4.81
C VAL A 479 -14.59 7.46 -3.53
N ARG A 480 -15.14 8.67 -3.70
CA ARG A 480 -15.63 9.56 -2.65
C ARG A 480 -17.13 9.68 -2.81
N LYS A 481 -17.85 9.62 -1.71
CA LYS A 481 -19.30 9.87 -1.69
C LYS A 481 -19.59 11.11 -0.85
N SER A 482 -19.86 12.22 -1.54
CA SER A 482 -20.20 13.48 -0.91
C SER A 482 -21.62 13.51 -0.33
N PHE A 483 -21.79 14.31 0.71
CA PHE A 483 -23.08 14.59 1.33
C PHE A 483 -23.30 16.09 1.45
N ALA A 484 -24.49 16.56 1.08
CA ALA A 484 -24.80 18.00 1.04
C ALA A 484 -24.69 18.71 2.41
N ASP A 485 -24.81 17.96 3.51
CA ASP A 485 -24.69 18.47 4.88
C ASP A 485 -23.26 18.39 5.45
N VAL A 486 -22.29 17.94 4.66
CA VAL A 486 -20.84 17.90 4.96
C VAL A 486 -20.15 18.99 4.13
N GLY A 487 -20.53 20.24 4.37
CA GLY A 487 -19.89 21.43 3.77
C GLY A 487 -18.66 21.91 4.55
N GLU A 488 -18.20 23.14 4.29
CA GLU A 488 -16.97 23.73 4.89
C GLU A 488 -16.87 23.61 6.42
N ASN A 489 -17.99 23.65 7.14
CA ASN A 489 -18.01 23.49 8.61
C ASN A 489 -17.57 22.08 9.08
N TRP A 490 -17.37 21.14 8.17
CA TRP A 490 -16.93 19.76 8.39
C TRP A 490 -15.68 19.41 7.59
N ALA A 491 -14.93 20.38 7.07
CA ALA A 491 -13.70 20.14 6.30
C ALA A 491 -12.77 19.13 6.99
N TRP A 492 -12.55 19.31 8.30
CA TRP A 492 -11.75 18.43 9.17
C TRP A 492 -12.21 16.95 9.26
N ALA A 493 -13.43 16.63 8.83
CA ALA A 493 -13.96 15.26 8.79
C ALA A 493 -14.34 14.83 7.36
N LYS A 494 -14.30 15.75 6.39
CA LYS A 494 -14.89 15.55 5.06
C LYS A 494 -14.25 14.38 4.35
N ASP A 495 -12.93 14.33 4.26
CA ASP A 495 -12.25 13.23 3.58
C ASP A 495 -12.49 11.89 4.27
N ALA A 496 -12.38 11.85 5.60
CA ALA A 496 -12.72 10.64 6.35
C ALA A 496 -14.17 10.18 6.08
N ILE A 497 -15.12 11.12 5.98
CA ILE A 497 -16.51 10.80 5.69
C ILE A 497 -16.68 10.30 4.25
N GLU A 498 -16.14 11.04 3.27
CA GLU A 498 -16.35 10.78 1.85
C GLU A 498 -15.62 9.53 1.38
N ILE A 499 -14.40 9.29 1.86
CA ILE A 499 -13.61 8.09 1.56
C ILE A 499 -14.26 6.86 2.21
N LEU A 500 -14.59 6.90 3.50
CA LEU A 500 -15.26 5.78 4.15
C LEU A 500 -16.64 5.52 3.54
N ALA A 501 -17.34 6.55 3.06
CA ALA A 501 -18.64 6.40 2.42
C ALA A 501 -18.53 5.85 0.98
N GLY A 502 -17.49 6.25 0.24
CA GLY A 502 -17.18 5.68 -1.06
C GLY A 502 -16.71 4.22 -0.99
N ARG A 503 -16.04 3.85 0.11
CA ARG A 503 -15.70 2.46 0.47
C ARG A 503 -16.86 1.66 1.06
N GLY A 504 -18.05 2.26 1.24
CA GLY A 504 -19.22 1.59 1.80
C GLY A 504 -19.12 1.24 3.30
N ILE A 505 -18.14 1.78 4.02
CA ILE A 505 -17.93 1.56 5.46
C ILE A 505 -18.93 2.38 6.28
N ILE A 506 -19.27 3.58 5.79
CA ILE A 506 -20.29 4.44 6.39
C ILE A 506 -21.36 4.82 5.38
N GLU A 507 -22.59 4.99 5.87
CA GLU A 507 -23.74 5.35 5.03
C GLU A 507 -24.46 6.58 5.59
N GLY A 508 -25.02 7.39 4.69
CA GLY A 508 -25.94 8.48 5.06
C GLY A 508 -27.32 7.95 5.48
N THR A 509 -28.10 8.77 6.15
CA THR A 509 -29.40 8.38 6.72
C THR A 509 -30.60 8.62 5.79
N GLY A 510 -30.32 8.97 4.52
CA GLY A 510 -31.32 9.31 3.51
C GLY A 510 -31.63 10.81 3.42
N THR A 511 -31.26 11.61 4.43
CA THR A 511 -31.37 13.08 4.40
C THR A 511 -30.02 13.80 4.35
N GLY A 512 -28.92 13.05 4.48
CA GLY A 512 -27.55 13.54 4.60
C GLY A 512 -26.68 12.56 5.38
N PHE A 513 -25.45 12.94 5.71
CA PHE A 513 -24.59 12.18 6.60
C PHE A 513 -24.90 12.38 8.09
N GLU A 514 -25.46 13.53 8.45
CA GLU A 514 -25.75 14.01 9.80
C GLU A 514 -24.50 14.10 10.71
N PRO A 515 -23.47 14.87 10.33
CA PRO A 515 -22.18 14.88 11.03
C PRO A 515 -22.26 15.32 12.51
N LYS A 516 -23.23 16.18 12.89
CA LYS A 516 -23.46 16.62 14.28
C LYS A 516 -24.17 15.59 15.15
N ARG A 517 -24.85 14.61 14.55
CA ARG A 517 -25.69 13.69 15.31
C ARG A 517 -24.80 12.77 16.15
N SER A 518 -25.15 12.60 17.42
CA SER A 518 -24.51 11.59 18.26
C SER A 518 -24.60 10.20 17.62
N ILE A 519 -23.53 9.44 17.71
CA ILE A 519 -23.49 8.06 17.20
C ILE A 519 -23.82 7.07 18.32
N THR A 520 -24.62 6.06 17.99
CA THR A 520 -24.97 4.99 18.93
C THR A 520 -23.88 3.92 18.98
N ARG A 521 -23.85 3.14 20.07
CA ARG A 521 -22.93 2.00 20.23
C ARG A 521 -23.05 0.99 19.09
N ALA A 522 -24.27 0.66 18.66
CA ALA A 522 -24.47 -0.26 17.54
C ALA A 522 -23.97 0.30 16.20
N GLU A 523 -24.18 1.59 15.94
CA GLU A 523 -23.68 2.25 14.73
C GLU A 523 -22.15 2.27 14.70
N PHE A 524 -21.49 2.65 15.79
CA PHE A 524 -20.03 2.67 15.86
C PHE A 524 -19.43 1.28 15.64
N ILE A 525 -19.97 0.25 16.30
CA ILE A 525 -19.50 -1.13 16.12
C ILE A 525 -19.77 -1.62 14.69
N LYS A 526 -20.89 -1.23 14.07
CA LYS A 526 -21.14 -1.55 12.66
C LYS A 526 -20.08 -0.95 11.76
N MET A 527 -19.77 0.35 11.93
CA MET A 527 -18.71 1.02 11.18
C MET A 527 -17.37 0.31 11.37
N LEU A 528 -16.96 0.05 12.62
CA LEU A 528 -15.68 -0.59 12.94
C LEU A 528 -15.57 -2.02 12.39
N VAL A 529 -16.58 -2.85 12.58
CA VAL A 529 -16.58 -4.24 12.07
C VAL A 529 -16.58 -4.27 10.54
N THR A 530 -17.23 -3.31 9.91
CA THR A 530 -17.27 -3.20 8.43
C THR A 530 -15.92 -2.72 7.91
N ALA A 531 -15.29 -1.76 8.59
CA ALA A 531 -13.95 -1.27 8.30
C ALA A 531 -12.88 -2.38 8.42
N LEU A 532 -12.99 -3.24 9.43
CA LEU A 532 -12.04 -4.32 9.72
C LEU A 532 -12.25 -5.59 8.87
N GLU A 533 -13.24 -5.59 7.97
CA GLU A 533 -13.58 -6.74 7.13
C GLU A 533 -13.75 -8.06 7.90
N LEU A 534 -14.14 -7.99 9.18
CA LEU A 534 -14.20 -9.18 10.03
C LEU A 534 -15.20 -10.17 9.44
N GLU A 535 -14.71 -11.36 9.09
CA GLU A 535 -15.52 -12.44 8.54
C GLU A 535 -16.70 -12.75 9.47
N LEU A 536 -17.88 -12.26 9.09
CA LEU A 536 -19.13 -12.64 9.73
C LEU A 536 -19.49 -14.02 9.17
N GLU A 537 -18.91 -15.09 9.74
CA GLU A 537 -19.49 -16.41 9.57
C GLU A 537 -20.95 -16.33 10.04
N ILE A 538 -21.90 -16.43 9.11
CA ILE A 538 -23.32 -16.37 9.43
C ILE A 538 -23.69 -17.70 10.12
N LYS A 539 -23.45 -17.76 11.42
CA LYS A 539 -24.19 -18.65 12.32
C LYS A 539 -25.39 -17.86 12.80
N GLU A 540 -26.56 -18.48 12.77
CA GLU A 540 -27.75 -17.86 13.36
C GLU A 540 -27.42 -17.37 14.77
N TYR A 541 -27.89 -16.17 15.15
CA TYR A 541 -27.75 -15.59 16.49
C TYR A 541 -28.59 -16.40 17.49
N GLN A 542 -28.19 -17.65 17.74
CA GLN A 542 -28.94 -18.67 18.46
C GLN A 542 -28.84 -18.46 19.98
N ASP A 543 -27.77 -17.82 20.46
CA ASP A 543 -27.40 -17.84 21.88
C ASP A 543 -27.72 -16.56 22.68
N ARG A 544 -28.38 -15.53 22.08
CA ARG A 544 -28.74 -14.27 22.77
C ARG A 544 -27.64 -13.74 23.71
N VAL A 545 -26.47 -13.48 23.15
CA VAL A 545 -25.28 -12.99 23.86
C VAL A 545 -25.59 -11.82 24.80
N PHE A 546 -26.49 -10.91 24.38
CA PHE A 546 -26.96 -9.79 25.18
C PHE A 546 -28.49 -9.79 25.30
N GLN A 547 -29.01 -9.39 26.47
CA GLN A 547 -30.44 -9.42 26.77
C GLN A 547 -31.27 -8.41 25.95
N ASP A 548 -30.63 -7.37 25.41
CA ASP A 548 -31.23 -6.27 24.67
C ASP A 548 -30.85 -6.27 23.18
N VAL A 549 -30.43 -7.42 22.67
CA VAL A 549 -30.17 -7.65 21.24
C VAL A 549 -31.05 -8.80 20.77
N GLU A 550 -32.00 -8.52 19.89
CA GLU A 550 -32.87 -9.52 19.28
C GLU A 550 -32.28 -9.99 17.94
N ALA A 551 -32.47 -11.27 17.58
CA ALA A 551 -31.89 -11.84 16.35
C ALA A 551 -32.33 -11.15 15.05
N LYS A 552 -33.42 -10.40 15.07
CA LYS A 552 -33.94 -9.62 13.93
C LYS A 552 -33.36 -8.20 13.85
N ASP A 553 -32.63 -7.75 14.87
CA ASP A 553 -32.06 -6.42 14.88
C ASP A 553 -30.98 -6.32 13.81
N TRP A 554 -30.93 -5.20 13.08
CA TRP A 554 -30.00 -5.00 11.97
C TRP A 554 -28.52 -5.09 12.40
N PHE A 555 -28.24 -4.81 13.68
CA PHE A 555 -26.91 -4.88 14.28
C PHE A 555 -26.61 -6.22 14.97
N SER A 556 -27.57 -7.15 15.06
CA SER A 556 -27.43 -8.37 15.87
C SER A 556 -26.22 -9.21 15.48
N GLN A 557 -26.00 -9.43 14.17
CA GLN A 557 -24.87 -10.19 13.65
C GLN A 557 -23.54 -9.48 13.90
N THR A 558 -23.49 -8.17 13.66
CA THR A 558 -22.32 -7.33 13.90
C THR A 558 -21.91 -7.38 15.37
N VAL A 559 -22.87 -7.24 16.28
CA VAL A 559 -22.64 -7.30 17.72
C VAL A 559 -22.20 -8.69 18.15
N ALA A 560 -22.77 -9.75 17.57
CA ALA A 560 -22.35 -11.12 17.84
C ALA A 560 -20.87 -11.34 17.48
N ALA A 561 -20.47 -10.96 16.28
CA ALA A 561 -19.10 -11.16 15.81
C ALA A 561 -18.09 -10.31 16.58
N ALA A 562 -18.43 -9.05 16.87
CA ALA A 562 -17.60 -8.20 17.71
C ALA A 562 -17.41 -8.80 19.11
N TRP A 563 -18.42 -9.46 19.66
CA TRP A 563 -18.32 -10.13 20.95
C TRP A 563 -17.47 -11.41 20.87
N GLU A 564 -17.69 -12.26 19.85
CA GLU A 564 -16.91 -13.49 19.64
C GLU A 564 -15.42 -13.22 19.46
N LYS A 565 -15.08 -12.12 18.77
CA LYS A 565 -13.70 -11.66 18.57
C LYS A 565 -13.12 -10.93 19.78
N GLY A 566 -13.88 -10.79 20.87
CA GLY A 566 -13.43 -10.10 22.09
C GLY A 566 -13.26 -8.59 21.92
N ILE A 567 -13.88 -7.99 20.90
CA ILE A 567 -13.86 -6.53 20.63
C ILE A 567 -14.82 -5.81 21.58
N ILE A 568 -15.94 -6.45 21.93
CA ILE A 568 -16.91 -5.95 22.91
C ILE A 568 -17.22 -7.01 23.96
N GLU A 569 -17.54 -6.56 25.18
CA GLU A 569 -17.87 -7.44 26.32
C GLU A 569 -19.30 -7.22 26.86
N GLY A 570 -19.91 -6.06 26.55
CA GLY A 570 -21.17 -5.60 27.13
C GLY A 570 -21.02 -5.13 28.58
N ASP A 571 -22.15 -4.76 29.19
CA ASP A 571 -22.23 -4.32 30.57
C ASP A 571 -22.35 -5.51 31.55
N PRO A 572 -21.94 -5.34 32.82
CA PRO A 572 -22.09 -6.39 33.85
C PRO A 572 -23.53 -6.87 34.10
N ASP A 573 -24.54 -6.12 33.65
CA ASP A 573 -25.96 -6.50 33.74
C ASP A 573 -26.42 -7.40 32.56
N GLY A 574 -25.49 -7.77 31.66
CA GLY A 574 -25.72 -8.63 30.50
C GLY A 574 -26.36 -7.92 29.31
N ARG A 575 -26.22 -6.60 29.21
CA ARG A 575 -26.75 -5.76 28.13
C ARG A 575 -25.63 -5.18 27.26
N PHE A 576 -25.92 -4.92 26.00
CA PHE A 576 -25.01 -4.21 25.08
C PHE A 576 -25.33 -2.72 24.97
N ARG A 577 -26.59 -2.34 25.19
CA ARG A 577 -27.16 -0.99 25.04
C ARG A 577 -26.97 -0.44 23.62
N PRO A 578 -27.50 -1.11 22.57
CA PRO A 578 -27.23 -0.79 21.16
C PRO A 578 -27.62 0.65 20.76
N HIS A 579 -28.66 1.21 21.39
CA HIS A 579 -29.18 2.53 21.08
C HIS A 579 -28.64 3.65 21.97
N ALA A 580 -27.78 3.33 22.95
CA ALA A 580 -27.14 4.36 23.76
C ALA A 580 -26.03 5.05 22.95
N GLU A 581 -25.83 6.34 23.21
CA GLU A 581 -24.69 7.09 22.67
C GLU A 581 -23.38 6.51 23.23
N ILE A 582 -22.33 6.48 22.41
CA ILE A 582 -21.04 5.91 22.79
C ILE A 582 -20.05 7.00 23.22
N SER A 583 -19.40 6.81 24.36
CA SER A 583 -18.44 7.75 24.94
C SER A 583 -17.02 7.52 24.45
N ARG A 584 -16.18 8.55 24.59
CA ARG A 584 -14.74 8.49 24.28
C ARG A 584 -14.02 7.37 25.04
N ASN A 585 -14.36 7.15 26.31
CA ASN A 585 -13.80 6.06 27.12
C ASN A 585 -14.15 4.67 26.55
N GLU A 586 -15.39 4.50 26.08
CA GLU A 586 -15.84 3.22 25.52
C GLU A 586 -15.15 2.92 24.19
N ILE A 587 -15.03 3.93 23.32
CA ILE A 587 -14.30 3.79 22.05
C ILE A 587 -12.84 3.45 22.31
N ALA A 588 -12.17 4.19 23.19
CA ALA A 588 -10.76 3.96 23.49
C ALA A 588 -10.51 2.53 24.03
N ALA A 589 -11.43 2.02 24.88
CA ALA A 589 -11.36 0.65 25.37
C ALA A 589 -11.64 -0.39 24.26
N ILE A 590 -12.48 -0.09 23.27
CA ILE A 590 -12.72 -0.98 22.11
C ILE A 590 -11.46 -1.03 21.23
N LEU A 591 -10.87 0.12 20.91
CA LEU A 591 -9.67 0.21 20.07
C LEU A 591 -8.49 -0.53 20.71
N TYR A 592 -8.29 -0.40 22.01
CA TYR A 592 -7.23 -1.13 22.71
C TYR A 592 -7.45 -2.65 22.77
N ARG A 593 -8.70 -3.13 22.70
CA ARG A 593 -8.95 -4.57 22.54
C ARG A 593 -8.55 -5.09 21.17
N LEU A 594 -8.47 -4.22 20.16
CA LEU A 594 -7.99 -4.57 18.82
C LEU A 594 -6.45 -4.54 18.72
N ALA A 595 -5.75 -3.90 19.65
CA ALA A 595 -4.29 -3.84 19.64
C ALA A 595 -3.67 -5.24 19.82
N GLU A 596 -2.71 -5.58 18.94
CA GLU A 596 -2.02 -6.87 18.95
C GLU A 596 -0.93 -6.94 20.04
N ASN A 597 -0.21 -5.84 20.29
CA ASN A 597 0.89 -5.75 21.29
C ASN A 597 0.57 -4.81 22.46
N ARG A 598 -0.46 -5.16 23.23
CA ARG A 598 -1.03 -4.36 24.32
C ARG A 598 -0.06 -3.88 25.40
N GLU A 599 1.06 -4.59 25.64
CA GLU A 599 2.01 -4.25 26.72
C GLU A 599 3.13 -3.29 26.28
N SER A 600 3.62 -3.37 25.04
CA SER A 600 4.63 -2.44 24.50
C SER A 600 4.07 -1.03 24.28
N ASP A 601 2.79 -0.95 23.88
CA ASP A 601 2.13 0.32 23.53
C ASP A 601 1.83 1.21 24.74
N LEU A 602 1.95 0.66 25.95
CA LEU A 602 1.64 1.35 27.21
C LEU A 602 2.86 1.92 27.94
N GLU A 603 4.08 1.44 27.68
CA GLU A 603 5.27 1.77 28.49
C GLU A 603 5.78 3.21 28.27
N THR A 604 5.41 3.88 27.18
CA THR A 604 5.91 5.22 26.81
C THR A 604 4.87 6.35 26.93
N ASN A 605 3.59 6.02 27.15
CA ASN A 605 2.48 6.97 26.99
C ASN A 605 1.90 7.49 28.31
N ALA A 606 2.60 8.41 28.98
CA ALA A 606 2.06 9.13 30.13
C ALA A 606 0.96 10.13 29.70
N LEU A 607 -0.27 9.95 30.19
CA LEU A 607 -1.35 10.91 29.97
C LEU A 607 -1.06 12.23 30.71
N THR A 608 -1.03 13.34 29.97
CA THR A 608 -0.76 14.69 30.50
C THR A 608 -2.03 15.53 30.70
N PHE A 609 -3.20 14.94 30.49
CA PHE A 609 -4.49 15.63 30.61
C PHE A 609 -4.84 16.00 32.05
N SER A 610 -5.38 17.20 32.23
CA SER A 610 -5.81 17.73 33.53
C SER A 610 -6.97 16.94 34.16
N ASP A 611 -7.75 16.21 33.35
CA ASP A 611 -8.85 15.37 33.79
C ASP A 611 -8.54 13.87 33.77
N THR A 612 -7.26 13.48 33.67
CA THR A 612 -6.83 12.06 33.70
C THR A 612 -7.42 11.30 34.91
N GLY A 613 -7.50 11.95 36.08
CA GLY A 613 -8.10 11.36 37.28
C GLY A 613 -9.61 11.10 37.23
N LYS A 614 -10.31 11.56 36.18
CA LYS A 614 -11.74 11.28 35.92
C LYS A 614 -11.94 10.11 34.95
N ILE A 615 -10.87 9.60 34.33
CA ILE A 615 -10.93 8.42 33.47
C ILE A 615 -11.10 7.20 34.38
N PRO A 616 -12.14 6.37 34.17
CA PRO A 616 -12.34 5.18 34.98
C PRO A 616 -11.24 4.14 34.70
N ALA A 617 -10.87 3.36 35.71
CA ALA A 617 -9.76 2.41 35.61
C ALA A 617 -9.88 1.43 34.43
N TRP A 618 -11.10 0.99 34.09
CA TRP A 618 -11.35 0.07 32.97
C TRP A 618 -11.07 0.69 31.59
N ALA A 619 -11.07 2.02 31.47
CA ALA A 619 -10.82 2.73 30.21
C ALA A 619 -9.39 3.27 30.12
N LEU A 620 -8.63 3.28 31.23
CA LEU A 620 -7.39 4.03 31.33
C LEU A 620 -6.34 3.58 30.31
N ASP A 621 -6.13 2.28 30.16
CA ASP A 621 -5.17 1.74 29.19
C ASP A 621 -5.67 1.94 27.76
N GLY A 622 -6.99 1.85 27.56
CA GLY A 622 -7.62 2.22 26.30
C GLY A 622 -7.34 3.65 25.89
N VAL A 623 -7.45 4.59 26.84
CA VAL A 623 -7.18 6.00 26.58
C VAL A 623 -5.69 6.26 26.33
N LYS A 624 -4.79 5.58 27.05
CA LYS A 624 -3.34 5.67 26.78
C LYS A 624 -3.01 5.21 25.37
N TYR A 625 -3.54 4.05 24.97
CA TYR A 625 -3.36 3.50 23.64
C TYR A 625 -3.93 4.44 22.57
N ALA A 626 -5.22 4.78 22.66
CA ALA A 626 -5.87 5.60 21.64
C ALA A 626 -5.25 6.99 21.52
N PHE A 627 -4.71 7.55 22.60
CA PHE A 627 -3.96 8.80 22.57
C PHE A 627 -2.54 8.63 22.00
N GLY A 628 -1.79 7.65 22.49
CA GLY A 628 -0.41 7.38 22.08
C GLY A 628 -0.30 6.99 20.60
N SER A 629 -1.28 6.24 20.08
CA SER A 629 -1.36 5.83 18.67
C SER A 629 -2.01 6.89 17.77
N GLY A 630 -2.27 8.11 18.26
CA GLY A 630 -2.84 9.20 17.45
C GLY A 630 -4.31 9.02 17.02
N LEU A 631 -4.95 7.89 17.34
CA LEU A 631 -6.34 7.57 16.99
C LEU A 631 -7.33 8.57 17.59
N MET A 632 -7.07 9.05 18.82
CA MET A 632 -7.87 10.03 19.54
C MET A 632 -7.00 11.13 20.15
N LYS A 633 -7.39 12.40 19.95
CA LYS A 633 -6.68 13.57 20.53
C LYS A 633 -7.45 14.15 21.73
N GLY A 634 -6.76 14.86 22.61
CA GLY A 634 -7.39 15.69 23.64
C GLY A 634 -7.92 17.02 23.10
N TYR A 635 -8.52 17.83 23.98
CA TYR A 635 -9.05 19.15 23.68
C TYR A 635 -8.03 20.26 24.05
N GLU A 636 -8.21 21.45 23.48
CA GLU A 636 -7.33 22.62 23.67
C GLU A 636 -7.18 23.04 25.15
N ASP A 637 -8.17 22.75 25.98
CA ASP A 637 -8.15 23.02 27.42
C ASP A 637 -7.33 21.99 28.24
N ASN A 638 -6.54 21.16 27.55
CA ASN A 638 -5.76 20.06 28.10
C ASN A 638 -6.63 19.04 28.87
N THR A 639 -7.80 18.68 28.30
CA THR A 639 -8.66 17.61 28.80
C THR A 639 -8.85 16.50 27.76
N PHE A 640 -9.08 15.26 28.20
CA PHE A 640 -9.49 14.16 27.33
C PHE A 640 -11.02 14.08 27.19
N GLN A 641 -11.77 14.51 28.22
CA GLN A 641 -13.23 14.44 28.31
C GLN A 641 -13.78 13.03 28.05
N GLY A 642 -13.24 12.02 28.73
CA GLY A 642 -13.57 10.61 28.47
C GLY A 642 -15.07 10.25 28.50
N GLY A 643 -15.87 10.98 29.28
CA GLY A 643 -17.33 10.78 29.34
C GLY A 643 -18.14 11.48 28.24
N LYS A 644 -17.50 12.26 27.36
CA LYS A 644 -18.18 12.94 26.25
C LYS A 644 -18.56 11.92 25.18
N PHE A 645 -19.77 12.05 24.64
CA PHE A 645 -20.26 11.24 23.51
C PHE A 645 -19.75 11.79 22.18
N LEU A 646 -19.46 10.90 21.23
CA LEU A 646 -19.05 11.30 19.88
C LEU A 646 -20.24 11.57 18.98
N ASN A 647 -20.05 12.51 18.06
CA ASN A 647 -20.87 12.61 16.87
C ASN A 647 -20.36 11.72 15.73
N ARG A 648 -21.15 11.59 14.67
CA ARG A 648 -20.84 10.74 13.51
C ARG A 648 -19.57 11.16 12.77
N ALA A 649 -19.26 12.45 12.69
CA ALA A 649 -18.03 12.93 12.07
C ALA A 649 -16.79 12.56 12.89
N GLU A 650 -16.83 12.75 14.22
CA GLU A 650 -15.76 12.34 15.12
C GLU A 650 -15.53 10.82 15.03
N ALA A 651 -16.59 10.02 14.96
CA ALA A 651 -16.48 8.58 14.79
C ALA A 651 -15.88 8.18 13.43
N ALA A 652 -16.29 8.82 12.34
CA ALA A 652 -15.71 8.58 11.02
C ALA A 652 -14.20 8.86 11.01
N VAL A 653 -13.76 9.95 11.63
CA VAL A 653 -12.33 10.29 11.74
C VAL A 653 -11.55 9.25 12.55
N VAL A 654 -12.12 8.75 13.65
CA VAL A 654 -11.46 7.71 14.47
C VAL A 654 -11.29 6.42 13.67
N ILE A 655 -12.33 5.97 12.95
CA ILE A 655 -12.27 4.77 12.10
C ILE A 655 -11.30 4.97 10.94
N TYR A 656 -11.32 6.14 10.30
CA TYR A 656 -10.41 6.47 9.22
C TYR A 656 -8.95 6.41 9.67
N ARG A 657 -8.61 7.06 10.79
CA ARG A 657 -7.25 6.99 11.36
C ARG A 657 -6.84 5.57 11.74
N TYR A 658 -7.78 4.80 12.27
CA TYR A 658 -7.51 3.40 12.57
C TYR A 658 -7.15 2.62 11.31
N LEU A 659 -7.88 2.83 10.20
CA LEU A 659 -7.56 2.17 8.92
C LEU A 659 -6.26 2.66 8.30
N GLN A 660 -5.93 3.95 8.45
CA GLN A 660 -4.65 4.49 8.00
C GLN A 660 -3.46 4.05 8.87
N GLY A 661 -3.71 3.49 10.06
CA GLY A 661 -2.69 2.84 10.88
C GLY A 661 -2.72 1.31 10.82
N VAL A 662 -3.54 0.73 9.93
CA VAL A 662 -3.65 -0.72 9.68
C VAL A 662 -3.36 -1.06 8.21
N ALA A 663 -3.62 -0.12 7.30
CA ALA A 663 -3.04 -0.09 5.97
C ALA A 663 -1.81 0.82 6.06
N ASP A 664 -0.68 0.22 6.44
CA ASP A 664 0.71 0.52 6.07
C ASP A 664 1.62 -0.47 6.81
#